data_AF-A0ABD4PIR5-F1
#
_entry.id   AF-A0ABD4PIR5-F1
#
_cell.length_a   1.000
_cell.length_b   1.000
_cell.length_c   1.000
_cell.angle_alpha   90.00
_cell.angle_beta   90.00
_cell.angle_gamma   90.00
#
_symmetry.space_group_name_H-M   'P 1'
#
loop_
_entity.id
_entity.type
_entity.pdbx_description
1 polymer ?
#
loop_
_entity_poly.entity_id
_entity_poly.type
_entity_poly.pdbx_seq_one_letter_code
_entity_poly.pdbx_strand_id
1 'polypeptide(L)'
;MKKIVLIVSIALGSSFIAYTNVHASTVNKGQENISISVNNEKNNTLLNRDEKNTNDENDKSKGQNYVEKASDSSNKDELSGGLKNNVETTKNDDVNLNTNKNNTNIIDNSDNDKKENGWVKNNNEIYYYENNNKTIGLKLIDNNYYYFDDKGVMKKGFIDIEGKNYYFNEKGKMYKGWLNLDGKRYYLDKNDGSLAKGIKNLDGHTFYFDQKGIMIRGFEEIEGKTYYFNDNGEMYKGWLDLDDKSYYLDVNTGIMAKGMKVLGGNTFYFDNKGVMTKGFKEIDNKTYYFNDMGRMHKGWIDIKDKSYYLDVNTGVMATGFRELGGKTFYFGNAGVMRKGWVELNGSTYYFNNLGRMVKGWLKLDSDSYYFKDSGEIYKGWLDLEGKSYYLDINTGVMATGTKILGGKTFYFGNDGIMRKGWVELNGDSCYFNELGRMVRGWLELNNNSYYFKDSGQMYRGWLDLQNNSYYLDINTGIMATGFRELGGKTFYFGNDGIMRKGWVELNGDSRYFNELGRMVRGWLELNNNSYYFKDSGQMYRGWLDLQNNSYYLDINTGIMATGFKELGGKTFYFGNDGIMRKGWIDLNGNTCYFNDLGRMVRGWLELNNNSYYFKESGDMYRGWLDLGSNSYYLDINNGIMATGFRELGGKTFYFGDNGIMRKGWIDINSNSYYFNDLGRMQKGWNVIGGNKYYFEYNGILQRNKVIGEYYLNSEGIGNLIVEEGVYGQSGEGRNLNYYRIGHGKKVLLAIFGVHGFEDAWDKDSEELKTIAENTINNLKEQYKSQERALDLSEWSIYIIPSANPDGRLDGWTNYGPGRATITTHEDINRSFPIGFKPYYSDRNYTGSRPLGSPEAKNLYNFINNAMDGASEKVLLDIHGWENKTIGDYSIGKYFDNEFGFRHISSYPGGFIITYGRAIGARSVLLEFPMPSSHYDVVRRNFSGKFIDGLTNILINN
;
A
#
# COMPACT_ATOMS: atom_id res chain seq x y z
N MET A 1 -0.08 -11.81 -57.36
CA MET A 1 -0.15 -12.64 -58.58
C MET A 1 -0.54 -14.06 -58.14
N LYS A 2 -1.56 -14.72 -58.75
CA LYS A 2 -2.11 -16.09 -58.48
C LYS A 2 -2.26 -16.55 -56.99
N LYS A 3 -3.47 -16.69 -56.41
CA LYS A 3 -4.46 -17.82 -56.52
C LYS A 3 -3.90 -19.17 -55.99
N ILE A 4 -4.60 -20.01 -55.21
CA ILE A 4 -6.04 -20.27 -54.89
C ILE A 4 -6.13 -20.81 -53.42
N VAL A 5 -7.21 -20.91 -52.60
CA VAL A 5 -8.63 -20.42 -52.51
C VAL A 5 -9.65 -21.54 -52.17
N LEU A 6 -10.34 -21.44 -51.01
CA LEU A 6 -11.54 -22.21 -50.56
C LEU A 6 -11.31 -23.73 -50.24
N ILE A 7 -12.18 -24.50 -49.54
CA ILE A 7 -13.64 -24.46 -49.24
C ILE A 7 -13.97 -24.68 -47.72
N VAL A 8 -15.16 -24.25 -47.30
CA VAL A 8 -15.79 -24.42 -45.96
C VAL A 8 -16.74 -25.64 -45.93
N SER A 9 -16.91 -26.31 -44.78
CA SER A 9 -18.14 -27.05 -44.44
C SER A 9 -18.39 -27.11 -42.93
N ILE A 10 -19.67 -27.24 -42.55
CA ILE A 10 -20.20 -27.16 -41.17
C ILE A 10 -20.88 -28.49 -40.82
N ALA A 11 -20.81 -28.90 -39.55
CA ALA A 11 -21.74 -29.86 -38.95
C ALA A 11 -22.14 -29.40 -37.54
N LEU A 12 -23.42 -29.54 -37.19
CA LEU A 12 -23.98 -29.11 -35.91
C LEU A 12 -24.60 -30.29 -35.15
N GLY A 13 -24.36 -30.32 -33.84
CA GLY A 13 -25.33 -30.77 -32.83
C GLY A 13 -25.62 -32.27 -32.70
N SER A 14 -25.42 -32.78 -31.50
CA SER A 14 -26.55 -33.20 -30.65
C SER A 14 -26.08 -33.46 -29.21
N SER A 15 -26.96 -33.24 -28.24
CA SER A 15 -26.68 -33.41 -26.81
C SER A 15 -27.41 -34.63 -26.26
N PHE A 16 -26.77 -35.41 -25.40
CA PHE A 16 -27.47 -36.35 -24.51
C PHE A 16 -26.74 -36.47 -23.17
N ILE A 17 -27.50 -36.73 -22.10
CA ILE A 17 -27.03 -36.82 -20.71
C ILE A 17 -27.33 -38.22 -20.18
N ALA A 18 -26.35 -38.85 -19.52
CA ALA A 18 -26.56 -39.95 -18.59
C ALA A 18 -25.45 -39.99 -17.54
N TYR A 19 -25.80 -40.31 -16.29
CA TYR A 19 -24.85 -40.54 -15.18
C TYR A 19 -24.40 -42.01 -15.14
N THR A 20 -23.17 -42.31 -14.69
CA THR A 20 -22.93 -42.88 -13.34
C THR A 20 -21.46 -43.24 -13.03
N ASN A 21 -21.06 -42.86 -11.81
CA ASN A 21 -20.23 -43.56 -10.81
C ASN A 21 -18.78 -44.06 -11.05
N VAL A 22 -17.87 -43.38 -10.33
CA VAL A 22 -16.91 -43.91 -9.33
C VAL A 22 -15.97 -45.07 -9.71
N HIS A 23 -14.66 -44.78 -9.77
CA HIS A 23 -13.69 -45.30 -8.78
C HIS A 23 -12.42 -44.44 -8.66
N ALA A 24 -11.71 -44.58 -7.53
CA ALA A 24 -10.59 -43.73 -7.15
C ALA A 24 -9.23 -44.22 -7.70
N SER A 25 -8.28 -43.30 -7.82
CA SER A 25 -6.85 -43.62 -7.99
C SER A 25 -6.07 -43.28 -6.71
N THR A 26 -5.43 -44.28 -6.12
CA THR A 26 -4.43 -44.10 -5.07
C THR A 26 -3.05 -43.90 -5.70
N VAL A 27 -2.30 -42.90 -5.24
CA VAL A 27 -0.88 -42.74 -5.57
C VAL A 27 -0.10 -42.72 -4.26
N ASN A 28 0.99 -43.48 -4.21
CA ASN A 28 1.77 -43.69 -3.00
C ASN A 28 3.04 -42.81 -2.96
N LYS A 29 3.69 -42.74 -1.80
CA LYS A 29 4.75 -41.78 -1.46
C LYS A 29 6.04 -41.95 -2.27
N GLY A 30 6.67 -40.82 -2.58
CA GLY A 30 8.13 -40.66 -2.62
C GLY A 30 8.53 -39.60 -1.59
N GLN A 31 9.63 -39.80 -0.87
CA GLN A 31 10.14 -38.85 0.13
C GLN A 31 11.40 -38.16 -0.38
N GLU A 32 11.61 -36.92 0.07
CA GLU A 32 12.94 -36.48 0.50
C GLU A 32 12.80 -35.48 1.67
N ASN A 33 13.80 -35.43 2.55
CA ASN A 33 13.80 -34.61 3.76
C ASN A 33 14.82 -33.47 3.62
N ILE A 34 14.70 -32.41 4.43
CA ILE A 34 15.84 -31.88 5.20
C ILE A 34 15.38 -31.01 6.38
N SER A 35 16.22 -30.99 7.41
CA SER A 35 16.07 -30.51 8.79
C SER A 35 15.41 -29.14 9.05
N ILE A 36 14.67 -29.06 10.18
CA ILE A 36 14.86 -28.01 11.19
C ILE A 36 14.98 -28.69 12.57
N SER A 37 15.93 -28.26 13.40
CA SER A 37 16.15 -28.72 14.78
C SER A 37 15.58 -27.73 15.81
N VAL A 38 15.11 -28.23 16.95
CA VAL A 38 14.51 -27.44 18.05
C VAL A 38 15.34 -27.60 19.33
N ASN A 39 15.23 -26.64 20.25
CA ASN A 39 15.71 -26.56 21.65
C ASN A 39 16.85 -25.53 21.90
N ASN A 40 16.87 -24.75 23.00
CA ASN A 40 15.77 -24.42 23.92
C ASN A 40 16.04 -23.14 24.77
N GLU A 41 14.93 -22.47 25.13
CA GLU A 41 14.63 -21.80 26.41
C GLU A 41 15.52 -20.72 27.09
N LYS A 42 14.77 -19.71 27.59
CA LYS A 42 14.86 -18.99 28.90
C LYS A 42 15.82 -17.80 29.11
N ASN A 43 15.20 -16.62 29.23
CA ASN A 43 15.12 -15.72 30.41
C ASN A 43 16.46 -15.31 31.12
N ASN A 44 16.67 -14.06 31.59
CA ASN A 44 15.68 -13.10 32.10
C ASN A 44 16.24 -11.66 32.33
N THR A 45 15.33 -10.70 32.58
CA THR A 45 15.47 -9.50 33.46
C THR A 45 16.51 -8.36 33.25
N LEU A 46 15.97 -7.16 32.96
CA LEU A 46 16.04 -5.89 33.73
C LEU A 46 17.22 -4.86 33.66
N LEU A 47 16.80 -3.62 33.34
CA LEU A 47 17.09 -2.30 33.95
C LEU A 47 18.41 -1.51 33.70
N ASN A 48 18.20 -0.30 33.17
CA ASN A 48 18.72 1.02 33.57
C ASN A 48 20.21 1.20 33.95
N ARG A 49 20.94 2.05 33.21
CA ARG A 49 21.03 3.49 33.57
C ARG A 49 21.72 4.42 32.56
N ASP A 50 21.29 5.66 32.69
CA ASP A 50 21.64 6.93 32.08
C ASP A 50 23.09 7.45 32.24
N GLU A 51 23.34 8.54 31.48
CA GLU A 51 24.18 9.72 31.78
C GLU A 51 25.60 9.94 31.18
N LYS A 52 25.67 11.08 30.46
CA LYS A 52 26.68 12.16 30.46
C LYS A 52 28.00 12.07 29.65
N ASN A 53 28.05 12.95 28.65
CA ASN A 53 29.13 13.88 28.26
C ASN A 53 30.32 14.02 29.24
N THR A 54 31.54 14.22 28.72
CA THR A 54 32.14 15.59 28.55
C THR A 54 33.52 15.58 27.85
N ASN A 55 33.73 16.58 26.99
CA ASN A 55 34.91 17.47 26.82
C ASN A 55 36.36 17.01 26.50
N ASP A 56 36.93 17.82 25.60
CA ASP A 56 38.27 18.49 25.58
C ASP A 56 39.60 17.73 25.36
N GLU A 57 40.13 17.96 24.14
CA GLU A 57 41.46 18.52 23.81
C GLU A 57 42.81 18.00 24.37
N ASN A 58 43.74 17.84 23.41
CA ASN A 58 45.15 18.27 23.41
C ASN A 58 46.29 17.48 24.12
N ASP A 59 47.12 16.84 23.27
CA ASP A 59 48.56 17.15 23.04
C ASP A 59 49.67 16.15 23.52
N LYS A 60 50.78 16.17 22.74
CA LYS A 60 52.17 15.66 22.95
C LYS A 60 52.47 14.26 23.55
N SER A 61 52.70 13.32 22.64
CA SER A 61 54.01 12.66 22.36
C SER A 61 54.90 12.12 23.51
N LYS A 62 55.41 10.88 23.34
CA LYS A 62 56.85 10.60 23.03
C LYS A 62 57.20 9.11 22.91
N GLY A 63 57.81 8.73 21.76
CA GLY A 63 58.92 7.76 21.67
C GLY A 63 58.63 6.26 21.95
N GLN A 64 59.57 5.34 21.70
CA GLN A 64 60.78 5.39 20.85
C GLN A 64 61.31 3.95 20.60
N ASN A 65 62.34 3.80 19.73
CA ASN A 65 63.26 2.66 19.57
C ASN A 65 62.83 1.54 18.60
N TYR A 66 63.70 0.81 17.87
CA TYR A 66 65.06 1.01 17.26
C TYR A 66 65.29 -0.26 16.37
N VAL A 67 66.24 -0.39 15.41
CA VAL A 67 66.62 0.40 14.21
C VAL A 67 67.69 -0.44 13.41
N GLU A 68 68.30 0.09 12.33
CA GLU A 68 69.51 -0.40 11.61
C GLU A 68 69.34 -1.58 10.61
N LYS A 69 70.06 -1.66 9.46
CA LYS A 69 70.99 -0.76 8.71
C LYS A 69 70.94 -1.18 7.21
N ALA A 70 71.51 -0.54 6.17
CA ALA A 70 72.54 0.50 6.03
C ALA A 70 72.35 1.26 4.68
N SER A 71 72.49 2.59 4.57
CA SER A 71 73.72 3.42 4.35
C SER A 71 74.25 3.42 2.89
N ASP A 72 74.63 4.50 2.22
CA ASP A 72 74.69 5.97 2.49
C ASP A 72 75.16 6.70 1.16
N SER A 73 75.45 8.00 0.98
CA SER A 73 75.44 9.24 1.81
C SER A 73 75.55 10.52 0.95
N SER A 74 74.78 11.59 1.26
CA SER A 74 75.21 13.03 1.23
C SER A 74 75.49 13.73 -0.15
N ASN A 75 75.56 15.08 -0.33
CA ASN A 75 75.03 16.26 0.40
C ASN A 75 75.24 17.61 -0.36
N LYS A 76 74.47 18.65 0.06
CA LYS A 76 74.84 20.10 0.22
C LYS A 76 74.99 21.11 -0.94
N ASP A 77 74.92 22.38 -0.49
CA ASP A 77 74.85 23.67 -1.19
C ASP A 77 76.20 24.44 -1.32
N GLU A 78 76.09 25.73 -1.70
CA GLU A 78 77.09 26.75 -2.10
C GLU A 78 78.37 26.95 -1.25
N LEU A 79 79.51 27.33 -1.89
CA LEU A 79 80.13 28.69 -1.81
C LEU A 79 81.57 28.81 -2.39
N SER A 80 81.80 29.79 -3.29
CA SER A 80 83.06 30.57 -3.53
C SER A 80 84.39 29.87 -3.94
N GLY A 81 85.34 30.56 -4.63
CA GLY A 81 86.72 30.00 -4.76
C GLY A 81 87.70 30.38 -5.89
N GLY A 82 87.71 31.61 -6.43
CA GLY A 82 88.88 32.29 -7.08
C GLY A 82 89.93 31.59 -7.99
N LEU A 83 89.94 32.01 -9.27
CA LEU A 83 91.08 32.63 -10.00
C LEU A 83 92.47 31.94 -10.13
N LYS A 84 92.97 31.74 -11.38
CA LYS A 84 93.87 32.73 -12.05
C LYS A 84 94.36 32.43 -13.50
N ASN A 85 94.44 33.53 -14.29
CA ASN A 85 95.49 33.96 -15.23
C ASN A 85 95.56 33.59 -16.75
N ASN A 86 95.36 34.65 -17.56
CA ASN A 86 96.25 35.19 -18.64
C ASN A 86 96.31 34.50 -20.03
N VAL A 87 96.56 35.20 -21.15
CA VAL A 87 97.03 36.61 -21.44
C VAL A 87 96.41 37.08 -22.79
N GLU A 88 95.77 38.26 -22.94
CA GLU A 88 96.28 39.62 -23.36
C GLU A 88 96.84 39.72 -24.81
N THR A 89 96.66 40.75 -25.66
CA THR A 89 95.95 42.09 -25.70
C THR A 89 95.66 42.46 -27.21
N THR A 90 95.47 43.66 -27.81
CA THR A 90 95.66 45.11 -27.50
C THR A 90 94.69 46.03 -28.34
N LYS A 91 95.13 47.14 -28.97
CA LYS A 91 94.37 48.13 -29.81
C LYS A 91 95.29 48.85 -30.84
N ASN A 92 94.67 49.58 -31.78
CA ASN A 92 95.04 50.94 -32.29
C ASN A 92 96.18 51.20 -33.33
N ASP A 93 96.01 52.36 -34.02
CA ASP A 93 96.96 53.33 -34.65
C ASP A 93 97.64 53.12 -36.04
N ASP A 94 97.17 53.93 -37.02
CA ASP A 94 97.85 54.97 -37.83
C ASP A 94 99.17 54.78 -38.67
N VAL A 95 99.04 55.08 -39.99
CA VAL A 95 99.78 56.12 -40.77
C VAL A 95 101.12 55.86 -41.52
N ASN A 96 101.15 56.32 -42.80
CA ASN A 96 102.24 56.94 -43.63
C ASN A 96 103.08 56.24 -44.76
N LEU A 97 102.90 56.80 -45.98
CA LEU A 97 103.90 57.48 -46.88
C LEU A 97 104.66 56.82 -48.07
N ASN A 98 105.00 57.74 -49.00
CA ASN A 98 106.15 57.81 -49.97
C ASN A 98 106.05 57.15 -51.37
N THR A 99 106.49 57.75 -52.51
CA THR A 99 106.94 59.15 -52.84
C THR A 99 107.18 59.43 -54.36
N ASN A 100 107.07 60.72 -54.79
CA ASN A 100 107.93 61.48 -55.76
C ASN A 100 108.05 61.08 -57.28
N LYS A 101 108.47 61.93 -58.26
CA LYS A 101 108.56 63.43 -58.43
C LYS A 101 108.84 63.91 -59.90
N ASN A 102 108.35 65.11 -60.23
CA ASN A 102 108.94 66.28 -60.96
C ASN A 102 109.55 66.27 -62.40
N ASN A 103 109.04 67.24 -63.20
CA ASN A 103 109.67 68.32 -64.02
C ASN A 103 111.09 68.25 -64.65
N THR A 104 111.22 68.93 -65.81
CA THR A 104 112.41 69.74 -66.23
C THR A 104 112.02 70.96 -67.11
N ASN A 105 112.89 71.98 -67.17
CA ASN A 105 112.65 73.31 -67.77
C ASN A 105 113.46 73.59 -69.08
N ILE A 106 113.22 74.77 -69.69
CA ILE A 106 113.91 75.33 -70.89
C ILE A 106 115.12 76.20 -70.49
N ILE A 107 116.08 76.41 -71.40
CA ILE A 107 117.22 77.36 -71.29
C ILE A 107 117.37 78.18 -72.60
N ASP A 108 117.96 79.39 -72.51
CA ASP A 108 118.09 80.43 -73.56
C ASP A 108 119.58 80.87 -73.75
N ASN A 109 119.91 81.76 -74.72
CA ASN A 109 121.31 82.11 -75.08
C ASN A 109 121.56 83.63 -75.38
N SER A 110 122.79 84.06 -75.67
CA SER A 110 123.21 85.50 -75.76
C SER A 110 124.27 85.79 -76.88
N ASP A 111 124.81 87.00 -77.20
CA ASP A 111 124.78 88.41 -76.70
C ASP A 111 125.21 89.41 -77.85
N ASN A 112 125.21 90.74 -77.59
CA ASN A 112 126.03 91.84 -78.19
C ASN A 112 125.73 92.55 -79.56
N ASP A 113 125.31 93.83 -79.40
CA ASP A 113 125.92 95.11 -79.91
C ASP A 113 125.88 95.58 -81.40
N LYS A 114 124.89 96.44 -81.79
CA LYS A 114 125.10 97.87 -82.20
C LYS A 114 123.86 98.67 -82.69
N LYS A 115 123.69 99.88 -82.11
CA LYS A 115 123.23 101.19 -82.68
C LYS A 115 121.78 101.48 -83.21
N GLU A 116 121.48 102.79 -83.09
CA GLU A 116 120.53 103.64 -83.83
C GLU A 116 119.02 103.48 -83.60
N ASN A 117 118.44 102.31 -83.83
CA ASN A 117 117.07 101.95 -83.41
C ASN A 117 116.96 100.42 -83.45
N GLY A 118 116.60 99.77 -82.34
CA GLY A 118 116.47 98.32 -82.32
C GLY A 118 116.82 97.62 -81.00
N TRP A 119 116.95 96.30 -81.10
CA TRP A 119 117.25 95.40 -80.01
C TRP A 119 118.73 95.42 -79.63
N VAL A 120 119.02 95.62 -78.35
CA VAL A 120 120.37 95.61 -77.79
C VAL A 120 120.39 94.63 -76.61
N LYS A 121 121.26 93.61 -76.66
CA LYS A 121 121.47 92.68 -75.55
C LYS A 121 122.82 92.94 -74.90
N ASN A 122 122.81 93.35 -73.64
CA ASN A 122 123.99 93.69 -72.83
C ASN A 122 123.90 92.98 -71.47
N ASN A 123 124.99 92.34 -71.02
CA ASN A 123 125.05 91.61 -69.74
C ASN A 123 123.87 90.64 -69.54
N ASN A 124 123.50 89.92 -70.60
CA ASN A 124 122.36 89.00 -70.68
C ASN A 124 120.95 89.64 -70.57
N GLU A 125 120.83 90.94 -70.30
CA GLU A 125 119.56 91.70 -70.35
C GLU A 125 119.26 92.20 -71.77
N ILE A 126 117.99 92.10 -72.18
CA ILE A 126 117.52 92.54 -73.50
C ILE A 126 116.79 93.88 -73.37
N TYR A 127 117.19 94.84 -74.18
CA TYR A 127 116.65 96.20 -74.27
C TYR A 127 116.16 96.47 -75.70
N TYR A 128 115.17 97.36 -75.85
CA TYR A 128 114.83 97.95 -77.15
C TYR A 128 115.00 99.47 -77.08
N TYR A 129 115.85 100.00 -77.95
CA TYR A 129 116.14 101.42 -78.04
C TYR A 129 115.33 102.06 -79.17
N GLU A 130 114.60 103.12 -78.85
CA GLU A 130 113.81 103.93 -79.78
C GLU A 130 114.21 105.40 -79.62
N ASN A 131 114.67 106.03 -80.71
CA ASN A 131 115.25 107.37 -80.74
C ASN A 131 116.34 107.57 -79.67
N ASN A 132 117.26 106.59 -79.58
CA ASN A 132 118.33 106.45 -78.57
C ASN A 132 117.89 106.35 -77.09
N ASN A 133 116.59 106.29 -76.78
CA ASN A 133 116.07 106.07 -75.43
C ASN A 133 115.65 104.61 -75.24
N LYS A 134 115.77 104.08 -74.01
CA LYS A 134 115.22 102.75 -73.69
C LYS A 134 113.70 102.81 -73.69
N THR A 135 113.06 101.83 -74.33
CA THR A 135 111.61 101.61 -74.24
C THR A 135 111.25 101.04 -72.89
N ILE A 136 110.15 101.54 -72.30
CA ILE A 136 109.56 101.06 -71.03
C ILE A 136 108.08 100.72 -71.24
N GLY A 137 107.53 99.82 -70.42
CA GLY A 137 106.13 99.40 -70.48
C GLY A 137 105.80 98.45 -71.64
N LEU A 138 104.51 98.35 -71.99
CA LEU A 138 104.02 97.50 -73.06
C LEU A 138 104.19 98.19 -74.43
N LYS A 139 104.98 97.61 -75.35
CA LYS A 139 105.26 98.15 -76.68
C LYS A 139 104.97 97.12 -77.78
N LEU A 140 104.35 97.56 -78.87
CA LEU A 140 104.23 96.80 -80.12
C LEU A 140 105.50 97.01 -80.96
N ILE A 141 106.22 95.93 -81.26
CA ILE A 141 107.44 95.92 -82.09
C ILE A 141 107.31 94.74 -83.06
N ASP A 142 107.58 94.93 -84.36
CA ASP A 142 107.49 93.88 -85.39
C ASP A 142 106.18 93.06 -85.32
N ASN A 143 105.05 93.74 -85.14
CA ASN A 143 103.70 93.16 -84.96
C ASN A 143 103.57 92.17 -83.77
N ASN A 144 104.42 92.28 -82.75
CA ASN A 144 104.36 91.51 -81.52
C ASN A 144 104.43 92.45 -80.30
N TYR A 145 103.64 92.17 -79.27
CA TYR A 145 103.74 92.92 -78.01
C TYR A 145 104.86 92.38 -77.14
N TYR A 146 105.66 93.27 -76.58
CA TYR A 146 106.70 92.98 -75.59
C TYR A 146 106.48 93.91 -74.39
N TYR A 147 106.87 93.47 -73.19
CA TYR A 147 106.86 94.31 -72.00
C TYR A 147 108.29 94.54 -71.50
N PHE A 148 108.60 95.81 -71.23
CA PHE A 148 109.86 96.27 -70.64
C PHE A 148 109.57 96.88 -69.27
N ASP A 149 110.44 96.66 -68.28
CA ASP A 149 110.27 97.27 -66.95
C ASP A 149 110.62 98.77 -66.91
N ASP A 150 110.59 99.35 -65.71
CA ASP A 150 110.96 100.73 -65.39
C ASP A 150 112.41 101.10 -65.80
N LYS A 151 113.27 100.10 -65.98
CA LYS A 151 114.69 100.25 -66.39
C LYS A 151 114.90 99.91 -67.87
N GLY A 152 113.83 99.55 -68.57
CA GLY A 152 113.77 99.17 -69.98
C GLY A 152 114.16 97.72 -70.28
N VAL A 153 114.24 96.84 -69.28
CA VAL A 153 114.60 95.42 -69.45
C VAL A 153 113.37 94.63 -69.88
N MET A 154 113.45 93.96 -71.04
CA MET A 154 112.41 93.07 -71.56
C MET A 154 112.13 91.91 -70.60
N LYS A 155 110.86 91.65 -70.29
CA LYS A 155 110.44 90.57 -69.40
C LYS A 155 109.84 89.38 -70.14
N LYS A 156 109.77 88.26 -69.41
CA LYS A 156 109.30 86.93 -69.82
C LYS A 156 108.48 86.32 -68.68
N GLY A 157 107.73 85.27 -68.95
CA GLY A 157 106.84 84.61 -68.00
C GLY A 157 105.51 85.34 -67.82
N PHE A 158 104.79 85.04 -66.73
CA PHE A 158 103.60 85.80 -66.35
C PHE A 158 104.02 87.15 -65.74
N ILE A 159 103.48 88.24 -66.29
CA ILE A 159 103.67 89.61 -65.82
C ILE A 159 102.29 90.21 -65.54
N ASP A 160 102.11 90.82 -64.37
CA ASP A 160 100.94 91.63 -64.07
C ASP A 160 101.14 93.05 -64.62
N ILE A 161 100.19 93.51 -65.43
CA ILE A 161 100.14 94.85 -66.00
C ILE A 161 98.74 95.39 -65.67
N GLU A 162 98.69 96.38 -64.77
CA GLU A 162 97.46 97.07 -64.36
C GLU A 162 96.34 96.12 -63.82
N GLY A 163 96.72 95.03 -63.14
CA GLY A 163 95.80 94.04 -62.56
C GLY A 163 95.40 92.93 -63.54
N LYS A 164 95.86 92.98 -64.79
CA LYS A 164 95.72 91.89 -65.77
C LYS A 164 97.04 91.15 -65.90
N ASN A 165 96.98 89.82 -65.77
CA ASN A 165 98.15 88.97 -65.97
C ASN A 165 98.26 88.58 -67.44
N TYR A 166 99.43 88.81 -68.04
CA TYR A 166 99.77 88.46 -69.43
C TYR A 166 100.96 87.50 -69.42
N TYR A 167 101.06 86.59 -70.38
CA TYR A 167 102.24 85.73 -70.52
C TYR A 167 103.13 86.19 -71.68
N PHE A 168 104.39 86.47 -71.40
CA PHE A 168 105.41 86.74 -72.41
C PHE A 168 106.32 85.52 -72.54
N ASN A 169 106.47 84.99 -73.75
CA ASN A 169 107.23 83.76 -73.98
C ASN A 169 108.76 83.97 -73.87
N GLU A 170 109.54 82.91 -74.10
CA GLU A 170 111.00 82.99 -74.00
C GLU A 170 111.68 83.98 -74.97
N LYS A 171 110.96 84.48 -75.98
CA LYS A 171 111.44 85.56 -76.86
C LYS A 171 110.88 86.93 -76.48
N GLY A 172 110.31 87.06 -75.27
CA GLY A 172 109.65 88.27 -74.76
C GLY A 172 108.32 88.61 -75.43
N LYS A 173 107.80 87.76 -76.33
CA LYS A 173 106.59 88.03 -77.10
C LYS A 173 105.34 87.61 -76.33
N MET A 174 104.35 88.50 -76.26
CA MET A 174 103.06 88.23 -75.61
C MET A 174 102.35 87.05 -76.30
N TYR A 175 101.96 86.06 -75.51
CA TYR A 175 101.32 84.83 -75.93
C TYR A 175 99.79 84.96 -75.80
N LYS A 176 99.04 84.35 -76.72
CA LYS A 176 97.57 84.35 -76.74
C LYS A 176 97.02 82.96 -77.05
N GLY A 177 95.82 82.66 -76.55
CA GLY A 177 95.19 81.35 -76.62
C GLY A 177 95.65 80.39 -75.52
N TRP A 178 95.51 79.09 -75.78
CA TRP A 178 95.84 78.03 -74.83
C TRP A 178 97.34 77.92 -74.59
N LEU A 179 97.74 77.99 -73.32
CA LEU A 179 99.11 77.85 -72.84
C LEU A 179 99.18 76.67 -71.86
N ASN A 180 100.10 75.74 -72.10
CA ASN A 180 100.36 74.60 -71.21
C ASN A 180 101.72 74.79 -70.54
N LEU A 181 101.78 74.74 -69.21
CA LEU A 181 103.00 74.83 -68.40
C LEU A 181 102.92 73.81 -67.26
N ASP A 182 103.95 72.99 -67.05
CA ASP A 182 104.02 71.97 -65.98
C ASP A 182 102.72 71.13 -65.82
N GLY A 183 102.15 70.68 -66.94
CA GLY A 183 100.90 69.90 -66.99
C GLY A 183 99.61 70.69 -66.71
N LYS A 184 99.71 71.94 -66.28
CA LYS A 184 98.57 72.86 -66.08
C LYS A 184 98.23 73.55 -67.39
N ARG A 185 96.93 73.74 -67.63
CA ARG A 185 96.41 74.49 -68.78
C ARG A 185 95.93 75.85 -68.31
N TYR A 186 96.33 76.87 -69.05
CA TYR A 186 95.95 78.27 -68.90
C TYR A 186 95.36 78.76 -70.23
N TYR A 187 94.54 79.80 -70.20
CA TYR A 187 94.07 80.46 -71.41
C TYR A 187 94.30 81.97 -71.32
N LEU A 188 95.12 82.49 -72.24
CA LEU A 188 95.32 83.92 -72.46
C LEU A 188 94.32 84.35 -73.53
N ASP A 189 93.60 85.45 -73.34
CA ASP A 189 92.53 85.84 -74.26
C ASP A 189 93.06 86.08 -75.70
N LYS A 190 92.32 85.60 -76.71
CA LYS A 190 92.72 85.73 -78.13
C LYS A 190 92.79 87.20 -78.58
N ASN A 191 92.04 88.10 -77.96
CA ASN A 191 91.94 89.51 -78.33
C ASN A 191 93.00 90.35 -77.62
N ASP A 192 93.03 90.37 -76.29
CA ASP A 192 93.97 91.23 -75.53
C ASP A 192 95.20 90.49 -74.96
N GLY A 193 95.13 89.17 -74.75
CA GLY A 193 96.20 88.36 -74.18
C GLY A 193 96.18 88.21 -72.66
N SER A 194 95.12 88.68 -71.98
CA SER A 194 94.99 88.59 -70.52
C SER A 194 94.51 87.21 -70.05
N LEU A 195 94.98 86.79 -68.87
CA LEU A 195 94.72 85.47 -68.31
C LEU A 195 93.27 85.28 -67.85
N ALA A 196 92.61 84.26 -68.40
CA ALA A 196 91.27 83.86 -67.99
C ALA A 196 91.23 83.34 -66.54
N LYS A 197 90.19 83.77 -65.82
CA LYS A 197 89.80 83.30 -64.48
C LYS A 197 88.28 83.15 -64.43
N GLY A 198 87.78 82.28 -63.56
CA GLY A 198 86.36 81.97 -63.43
C GLY A 198 85.81 81.10 -64.57
N ILE A 199 84.48 81.04 -64.68
CA ILE A 199 83.80 80.32 -65.77
C ILE A 199 83.98 81.09 -67.08
N LYS A 200 84.38 80.41 -68.15
CA LYS A 200 84.49 80.94 -69.51
C LYS A 200 83.90 79.97 -70.52
N ASN A 201 83.03 80.45 -71.40
CA ASN A 201 82.73 79.73 -72.63
C ASN A 201 83.78 80.09 -73.68
N LEU A 202 84.49 79.09 -74.21
CA LEU A 202 85.56 79.23 -75.18
C LEU A 202 85.23 78.30 -76.36
N ASP A 203 85.09 78.88 -77.56
CA ASP A 203 84.80 78.17 -78.80
C ASP A 203 83.56 77.22 -78.70
N GLY A 204 82.58 77.58 -77.86
CA GLY A 204 81.34 76.84 -77.59
C GLY A 204 81.35 76.02 -76.30
N HIS A 205 82.53 75.68 -75.77
CA HIS A 205 82.70 74.78 -74.63
C HIS A 205 82.91 75.57 -73.32
N THR A 206 82.29 75.15 -72.22
CA THR A 206 82.36 75.87 -70.93
C THR A 206 83.46 75.28 -70.05
N PHE A 207 84.47 76.08 -69.72
CA PHE A 207 85.59 75.74 -68.84
C PHE A 207 85.51 76.54 -67.55
N TYR A 208 86.13 76.05 -66.47
CA TYR A 208 86.41 76.83 -65.26
C TYR A 208 87.92 76.95 -65.05
N PHE A 209 88.37 78.18 -64.80
CA PHE A 209 89.74 78.50 -64.43
C PHE A 209 89.78 79.03 -63.00
N ASP A 210 90.69 78.53 -62.16
CA ASP A 210 90.83 78.96 -60.78
C ASP A 210 91.32 80.43 -60.65
N GLN A 211 91.49 80.91 -59.42
CA GLN A 211 91.99 82.27 -59.17
C GLN A 211 93.45 82.51 -59.61
N LYS A 212 94.18 81.45 -59.98
CA LYS A 212 95.53 81.46 -60.57
C LYS A 212 95.49 81.24 -62.09
N GLY A 213 94.31 81.10 -62.69
CA GLY A 213 94.10 80.87 -64.13
C GLY A 213 94.33 79.42 -64.58
N ILE A 214 94.37 78.46 -63.65
CA ILE A 214 94.53 77.03 -63.94
C ILE A 214 93.17 76.42 -64.26
N MET A 215 93.06 75.77 -65.42
CA MET A 215 91.87 75.04 -65.86
C MET A 215 91.60 73.82 -64.95
N ILE A 216 90.38 73.73 -64.42
CA ILE A 216 89.95 72.67 -63.48
C ILE A 216 89.36 71.45 -64.22
N ARG A 217 89.38 70.30 -63.54
CA ARG A 217 88.86 68.98 -63.95
C ARG A 217 88.27 68.28 -62.72
N GLY A 218 87.37 67.32 -62.93
CA GLY A 218 86.66 66.60 -61.88
C GLY A 218 85.50 67.41 -61.29
N PHE A 219 85.05 67.03 -60.09
CA PHE A 219 84.04 67.80 -59.36
C PHE A 219 84.64 69.07 -58.75
N GLU A 220 83.97 70.21 -58.96
CA GLU A 220 84.34 71.51 -58.40
C GLU A 220 83.09 72.19 -57.82
N GLU A 221 83.20 72.89 -56.68
CA GLU A 221 82.08 73.63 -56.10
C GLU A 221 82.24 75.14 -56.28
N ILE A 222 81.36 75.72 -57.09
CA ILE A 222 81.38 77.13 -57.48
C ILE A 222 80.11 77.78 -56.91
N GLU A 223 80.28 78.75 -56.00
CA GLU A 223 79.16 79.46 -55.35
C GLU A 223 78.12 78.53 -54.70
N GLY A 224 78.58 77.47 -54.02
CA GLY A 224 77.72 76.48 -53.36
C GLY A 224 76.98 75.52 -54.32
N LYS A 225 77.32 75.53 -55.62
CA LYS A 225 76.80 74.61 -56.63
C LYS A 225 77.94 73.70 -57.09
N THR A 226 77.76 72.39 -56.94
CA THR A 226 78.73 71.41 -57.43
C THR A 226 78.52 71.19 -58.94
N TYR A 227 79.60 71.28 -59.71
CA TYR A 227 79.69 71.00 -61.15
C TYR A 227 80.68 69.86 -61.39
N TYR A 228 80.69 69.28 -62.59
CA TYR A 228 81.74 68.35 -63.03
C TYR A 228 82.37 68.84 -64.34
N PHE A 229 83.70 68.84 -64.40
CA PHE A 229 84.48 69.15 -65.60
C PHE A 229 85.22 67.89 -66.06
N ASN A 230 85.10 67.53 -67.33
CA ASN A 230 85.74 66.31 -67.88
C ASN A 230 87.27 66.46 -68.02
N ASP A 231 87.96 65.43 -68.53
CA ASP A 231 89.42 65.45 -68.70
C ASP A 231 89.96 66.48 -69.71
N ASN A 232 89.10 67.02 -70.58
CA ASN A 232 89.43 68.16 -71.43
C ASN A 232 89.33 69.51 -70.68
N GLY A 233 88.61 69.54 -69.54
CA GLY A 233 88.26 70.72 -68.75
C GLY A 233 86.85 71.26 -68.99
N GLU A 234 86.01 70.52 -69.72
CA GLU A 234 84.70 70.96 -70.22
C GLU A 234 83.59 70.58 -69.25
N MET A 235 82.67 71.50 -68.97
CA MET A 235 81.56 71.29 -68.03
C MET A 235 80.59 70.22 -68.57
N TYR A 236 80.57 69.07 -67.89
CA TYR A 236 79.75 67.92 -68.23
C TYR A 236 78.29 68.13 -67.82
N LYS A 237 77.36 67.50 -68.55
CA LYS A 237 75.91 67.58 -68.31
C LYS A 237 75.22 66.25 -68.60
N GLY A 238 74.12 65.98 -67.91
CA GLY A 238 73.37 64.72 -68.00
C GLY A 238 73.81 63.70 -66.95
N TRP A 239 73.55 62.42 -67.24
CA TRP A 239 73.96 61.31 -66.38
C TRP A 239 75.48 61.07 -66.47
N LEU A 240 76.10 60.90 -65.31
CA LEU A 240 77.53 60.66 -65.14
C LEU A 240 77.71 59.46 -64.20
N ASP A 241 78.24 58.35 -64.71
CA ASP A 241 78.57 57.17 -63.91
C ASP A 241 80.08 57.13 -63.63
N LEU A 242 80.46 57.04 -62.35
CA LEU A 242 81.85 56.98 -61.88
C LEU A 242 81.95 55.99 -60.70
N ASP A 243 82.82 54.98 -60.80
CA ASP A 243 83.10 54.00 -59.73
C ASP A 243 81.84 53.46 -59.04
N ASP A 244 80.96 52.83 -59.83
CA ASP A 244 79.63 52.29 -59.47
C ASP A 244 78.62 53.30 -58.90
N LYS A 245 78.89 54.61 -58.99
CA LYS A 245 78.01 55.70 -58.52
C LYS A 245 77.47 56.49 -59.71
N SER A 246 76.14 56.51 -59.84
CA SER A 246 75.45 57.37 -60.80
C SER A 246 75.19 58.75 -60.20
N TYR A 247 75.55 59.79 -60.94
CA TYR A 247 75.28 61.20 -60.67
C TYR A 247 74.43 61.78 -61.81
N TYR A 248 73.74 62.90 -61.55
CA TYR A 248 73.05 63.67 -62.59
C TYR A 248 73.43 65.15 -62.49
N LEU A 249 74.07 65.66 -63.54
CA LEU A 249 74.34 67.09 -63.73
C LEU A 249 73.20 67.64 -64.59
N ASP A 250 72.52 68.70 -64.15
CA ASP A 250 71.36 69.24 -64.87
C ASP A 250 71.71 69.62 -66.32
N VAL A 251 70.90 69.14 -67.27
CA VAL A 251 71.19 69.27 -68.72
C VAL A 251 71.22 70.71 -69.22
N ASN A 252 70.60 71.65 -68.50
CA ASN A 252 70.60 73.06 -68.85
C ASN A 252 71.78 73.79 -68.18
N THR A 253 71.92 73.64 -66.86
CA THR A 253 72.81 74.45 -66.02
C THR A 253 74.15 73.80 -65.68
N GLY A 254 74.26 72.47 -65.71
CA GLY A 254 75.43 71.70 -65.25
C GLY A 254 75.47 71.44 -63.73
N ILE A 255 74.48 71.90 -62.96
CA ILE A 255 74.47 71.77 -61.50
C ILE A 255 74.13 70.33 -61.10
N MET A 256 74.90 69.75 -60.17
CA MET A 256 74.66 68.40 -59.66
C MET A 256 73.37 68.29 -58.84
N ALA A 257 72.56 67.28 -59.15
CA ALA A 257 71.34 66.95 -58.44
C ALA A 257 71.62 66.44 -57.02
N LYS A 258 70.81 66.92 -56.06
CA LYS A 258 70.72 66.45 -54.67
C LYS A 258 69.24 66.36 -54.28
N GLY A 259 68.87 65.41 -53.42
CA GLY A 259 67.49 65.14 -52.98
C GLY A 259 66.62 64.44 -54.02
N MET A 260 65.29 64.46 -53.82
CA MET A 260 64.30 63.94 -54.78
C MET A 260 64.31 64.78 -56.07
N LYS A 261 64.35 64.12 -57.23
CA LYS A 261 64.19 64.74 -58.56
C LYS A 261 63.30 63.89 -59.47
N VAL A 262 62.47 64.54 -60.28
CA VAL A 262 61.71 63.88 -61.34
C VAL A 262 62.45 64.09 -62.66
N LEU A 263 62.96 63.00 -63.24
CA LEU A 263 63.74 63.00 -64.48
C LEU A 263 63.09 62.03 -65.46
N GLY A 264 62.73 62.48 -66.67
CA GLY A 264 62.06 61.64 -67.68
C GLY A 264 60.79 60.95 -67.15
N GLY A 265 59.98 61.66 -66.36
CA GLY A 265 58.75 61.14 -65.74
C GLY A 265 58.96 60.18 -64.55
N ASN A 266 60.20 59.84 -64.19
CA ASN A 266 60.53 58.91 -63.10
C ASN A 266 61.11 59.69 -61.91
N THR A 267 60.75 59.32 -60.68
CA THR A 267 61.35 59.92 -59.47
C THR A 267 62.62 59.17 -59.08
N PHE A 268 63.70 59.91 -58.85
CA PHE A 268 64.99 59.44 -58.33
C PHE A 268 65.31 60.19 -57.03
N TYR A 269 66.16 59.62 -56.18
CA TYR A 269 66.74 60.32 -55.03
C TYR A 269 68.27 60.28 -55.11
N PHE A 270 68.88 61.46 -55.04
CA PHE A 270 70.32 61.65 -54.94
C PHE A 270 70.68 62.07 -53.51
N ASP A 271 71.74 61.52 -52.94
CA ASP A 271 72.18 61.88 -51.59
C ASP A 271 72.83 63.28 -51.54
N ASN A 272 73.31 63.69 -50.36
CA ASN A 272 73.94 65.01 -50.19
C ASN A 272 75.28 65.16 -50.94
N LYS A 273 75.88 64.05 -51.40
CA LYS A 273 77.06 63.99 -52.26
C LYS A 273 76.69 63.85 -53.75
N GLY A 274 75.40 63.80 -54.09
CA GLY A 274 74.88 63.66 -55.45
C GLY A 274 74.79 62.22 -55.96
N VAL A 275 74.98 61.21 -55.12
CA VAL A 275 74.96 59.79 -55.51
C VAL A 275 73.51 59.28 -55.55
N MET A 276 73.11 58.71 -56.68
CA MET A 276 71.80 58.09 -56.88
C MET A 276 71.60 56.88 -55.95
N THR A 277 70.51 56.87 -55.20
CA THR A 277 70.17 55.79 -54.27
C THR A 277 69.39 54.65 -54.95
N LYS A 278 69.65 53.42 -54.49
CA LYS A 278 68.96 52.17 -54.85
C LYS A 278 68.53 51.44 -53.56
N GLY A 279 67.51 50.59 -53.64
CA GLY A 279 66.94 49.85 -52.51
C GLY A 279 65.99 50.68 -51.64
N PHE A 280 65.73 50.21 -50.42
CA PHE A 280 64.93 50.96 -49.44
C PHE A 280 65.70 52.17 -48.91
N LYS A 281 65.02 53.32 -48.83
CA LYS A 281 65.56 54.56 -48.28
C LYS A 281 64.49 55.32 -47.49
N GLU A 282 64.82 55.68 -46.26
CA GLU A 282 64.02 56.61 -45.46
C GLU A 282 64.40 58.06 -45.77
N ILE A 283 63.36 58.89 -45.97
CA ILE A 283 63.43 60.32 -46.30
C ILE A 283 62.25 60.96 -45.55
N ASP A 284 62.51 61.96 -44.70
CA ASP A 284 61.50 62.70 -43.93
C ASP A 284 60.48 61.79 -43.19
N ASN A 285 61.02 60.81 -42.45
CA ASN A 285 60.30 59.75 -41.72
C ASN A 285 59.38 58.87 -42.59
N LYS A 286 59.61 58.82 -43.91
CA LYS A 286 58.88 57.98 -44.87
C LYS A 286 59.86 57.06 -45.59
N THR A 287 59.58 55.76 -45.57
CA THR A 287 60.36 54.78 -46.34
C THR A 287 59.83 54.70 -47.77
N TYR A 288 60.74 54.80 -48.73
CA TYR A 288 60.55 54.61 -50.16
C TYR A 288 61.39 53.42 -50.64
N TYR A 289 61.06 52.85 -51.80
CA TYR A 289 61.93 51.89 -52.49
C TYR A 289 62.32 52.41 -53.86
N PHE A 290 63.62 52.40 -54.16
CA PHE A 290 64.18 52.70 -55.49
C PHE A 290 64.70 51.40 -56.09
N ASN A 291 64.34 51.09 -57.34
CA ASN A 291 64.81 49.88 -58.01
C ASN A 291 66.28 49.99 -58.45
N ASP A 292 66.81 48.95 -59.10
CA ASP A 292 68.24 48.90 -59.49
C ASP A 292 68.65 49.94 -60.55
N MET A 293 67.65 50.57 -61.20
CA MET A 293 67.78 51.73 -62.08
C MET A 293 67.62 53.06 -61.34
N GLY A 294 67.54 53.07 -60.00
CA GLY A 294 67.35 54.25 -59.15
C GLY A 294 65.94 54.87 -59.20
N ARG A 295 64.97 54.22 -59.83
CA ARG A 295 63.61 54.74 -60.02
C ARG A 295 62.71 54.33 -58.84
N MET A 296 61.96 55.28 -58.30
CA MET A 296 61.04 55.03 -57.20
C MET A 296 59.91 54.08 -57.62
N HIS A 297 59.80 52.94 -56.94
CA HIS A 297 58.77 51.93 -57.18
C HIS A 297 57.43 52.32 -56.53
N LYS A 298 56.33 51.85 -57.11
CA LYS A 298 54.97 52.06 -56.59
C LYS A 298 54.13 50.80 -56.79
N GLY A 299 53.16 50.58 -55.91
CA GLY A 299 52.37 49.34 -55.84
C GLY A 299 53.10 48.22 -55.09
N TRP A 300 52.68 46.99 -55.37
CA TRP A 300 53.28 45.79 -54.76
C TRP A 300 54.71 45.53 -55.27
N ILE A 301 55.55 44.97 -54.39
CA ILE A 301 56.85 44.40 -54.74
C ILE A 301 57.19 43.23 -53.80
N ASP A 302 57.72 42.15 -54.34
CA ASP A 302 58.26 41.03 -53.56
C ASP A 302 59.79 41.08 -53.57
N ILE A 303 60.41 41.05 -52.37
CA ILE A 303 61.86 41.15 -52.21
C ILE A 303 62.29 40.06 -51.22
N LYS A 304 63.02 39.05 -51.70
CA LYS A 304 63.50 37.90 -50.89
C LYS A 304 62.36 37.27 -50.06
N ASP A 305 61.33 36.82 -50.78
CA ASP A 305 60.11 36.17 -50.27
C ASP A 305 59.25 37.00 -49.29
N LYS A 306 59.50 38.30 -49.22
CA LYS A 306 58.72 39.26 -48.42
C LYS A 306 57.96 40.22 -49.35
N SER A 307 56.64 40.23 -49.23
CA SER A 307 55.77 41.15 -49.95
C SER A 307 55.68 42.50 -49.24
N TYR A 308 55.86 43.58 -49.99
CA TYR A 308 55.73 44.96 -49.57
C TYR A 308 54.71 45.67 -50.47
N TYR A 309 54.11 46.76 -49.97
CA TYR A 309 53.30 47.66 -50.78
C TYR A 309 53.80 49.10 -50.59
N LEU A 310 54.21 49.72 -51.70
CA LEU A 310 54.50 51.15 -51.80
C LEU A 310 53.23 51.83 -52.32
N ASP A 311 52.77 52.89 -51.67
CA ASP A 311 51.52 53.55 -52.08
C ASP A 311 51.57 54.03 -53.55
N VAL A 312 50.52 53.72 -54.31
CA VAL A 312 50.46 53.97 -55.76
C VAL A 312 50.48 55.46 -56.14
N ASN A 313 50.10 56.34 -55.21
CA ASN A 313 50.12 57.78 -55.43
C ASN A 313 51.47 58.38 -55.00
N THR A 314 51.90 58.10 -53.77
CA THR A 314 53.02 58.78 -53.10
C THR A 314 54.34 58.02 -53.13
N GLY A 315 54.34 56.69 -53.31
CA GLY A 315 55.52 55.82 -53.19
C GLY A 315 55.91 55.44 -51.77
N VAL A 316 55.15 55.84 -50.75
CA VAL A 316 55.45 55.57 -49.33
C VAL A 316 55.09 54.12 -48.96
N MET A 317 56.00 53.42 -48.27
CA MET A 317 55.80 52.05 -47.81
C MET A 317 54.66 51.93 -46.77
N ALA A 318 53.80 50.93 -46.96
CA ALA A 318 52.70 50.62 -46.04
C ALA A 318 53.19 49.93 -44.75
N THR A 319 52.62 50.33 -43.62
CA THR A 319 52.83 49.76 -42.27
C THR A 319 51.52 49.74 -41.49
N GLY A 320 51.28 48.72 -40.68
CA GLY A 320 50.00 48.48 -39.99
C GLY A 320 48.91 47.97 -40.94
N PHE A 321 47.65 48.10 -40.52
CA PHE A 321 46.49 47.74 -41.35
C PHE A 321 46.35 48.67 -42.57
N ARG A 322 46.04 48.09 -43.74
CA ARG A 322 45.61 48.83 -44.95
C ARG A 322 44.49 48.07 -45.65
N GLU A 323 43.53 48.80 -46.19
CA GLU A 323 42.57 48.24 -47.13
C GLU A 323 43.01 48.56 -48.57
N LEU A 324 43.13 47.52 -49.40
CA LEU A 324 43.58 47.59 -50.77
C LEU A 324 42.61 46.78 -51.64
N GLY A 325 41.85 47.44 -52.52
CA GLY A 325 40.87 46.77 -53.39
C GLY A 325 39.76 46.04 -52.65
N GLY A 326 39.23 46.60 -51.56
CA GLY A 326 38.18 45.97 -50.75
C GLY A 326 38.63 44.72 -49.99
N LYS A 327 39.95 44.61 -49.71
CA LYS A 327 40.56 43.54 -48.90
C LYS A 327 41.52 44.17 -47.89
N THR A 328 41.39 43.77 -46.64
CA THR A 328 42.28 44.24 -45.55
C THR A 328 43.53 43.38 -45.51
N PHE A 329 44.68 44.05 -45.42
CA PHE A 329 46.01 43.48 -45.23
C PHE A 329 46.64 44.09 -43.98
N TYR A 330 47.62 43.42 -43.38
CA TYR A 330 48.45 43.99 -42.31
C TYR A 330 49.94 43.85 -42.65
N PHE A 331 50.65 44.96 -42.58
CA PHE A 331 52.09 45.06 -42.79
C PHE A 331 52.77 45.33 -41.45
N GLY A 332 53.87 44.64 -41.13
CA GLY A 332 54.65 44.93 -39.92
C GLY A 332 55.34 46.30 -39.99
N ASN A 333 55.97 46.73 -38.90
CA ASN A 333 56.69 48.01 -38.84
C ASN A 333 57.80 48.13 -39.91
N ALA A 334 58.42 47.00 -40.28
CA ALA A 334 59.40 46.90 -41.37
C ALA A 334 58.77 46.74 -42.77
N GLY A 335 57.48 47.06 -42.95
CA GLY A 335 56.75 47.03 -44.23
C GLY A 335 56.38 45.65 -44.79
N VAL A 336 56.76 44.57 -44.12
CA VAL A 336 56.51 43.19 -44.58
C VAL A 336 55.05 42.79 -44.32
N MET A 337 54.34 42.39 -45.37
CA MET A 337 52.98 41.84 -45.28
C MET A 337 52.95 40.55 -44.44
N ARG A 338 52.00 40.43 -43.51
CA ARG A 338 51.83 39.25 -42.65
C ARG A 338 50.87 38.23 -43.28
N LYS A 339 51.07 36.97 -42.91
CA LYS A 339 50.27 35.79 -43.30
C LYS A 339 50.14 34.87 -42.08
N GLY A 340 49.15 33.99 -42.06
CA GLY A 340 48.84 33.11 -40.94
C GLY A 340 48.22 33.87 -39.74
N TRP A 341 48.39 33.28 -38.56
CA TRP A 341 48.00 33.86 -37.27
C TRP A 341 48.84 35.10 -36.93
N VAL A 342 48.18 36.18 -36.50
CA VAL A 342 48.84 37.42 -36.07
C VAL A 342 48.09 37.98 -34.85
N GLU A 343 48.77 38.11 -33.72
CA GLU A 343 48.24 38.77 -32.53
C GLU A 343 48.66 40.24 -32.50
N LEU A 344 47.69 41.13 -32.22
CA LEU A 344 47.88 42.58 -32.18
C LEU A 344 47.04 43.15 -31.03
N ASN A 345 47.68 43.81 -30.07
CA ASN A 345 47.03 44.48 -28.93
C ASN A 345 46.05 43.59 -28.13
N GLY A 346 46.34 42.28 -28.02
CA GLY A 346 45.49 41.30 -27.32
C GLY A 346 44.36 40.68 -28.19
N SER A 347 44.17 41.15 -29.43
CA SER A 347 43.26 40.54 -30.40
C SER A 347 44.02 39.68 -31.42
N THR A 348 43.54 38.46 -31.66
CA THR A 348 44.13 37.55 -32.65
C THR A 348 43.38 37.63 -33.98
N TYR A 349 44.13 37.76 -35.07
CA TYR A 349 43.67 37.84 -36.45
C TYR A 349 44.24 36.67 -37.26
N TYR A 350 43.59 36.30 -38.37
CA TYR A 350 44.16 35.38 -39.35
C TYR A 350 44.19 36.01 -40.74
N PHE A 351 45.35 35.95 -41.40
CA PHE A 351 45.56 36.40 -42.77
C PHE A 351 45.87 35.18 -43.64
N ASN A 352 45.13 34.99 -44.73
CA ASN A 352 45.32 33.82 -45.58
C ASN A 352 46.65 33.86 -46.37
N ASN A 353 46.93 32.83 -47.17
CA ASN A 353 48.19 32.70 -47.92
C ASN A 353 48.45 33.86 -48.93
N LEU A 354 47.42 34.64 -49.26
CA LEU A 354 47.48 35.86 -50.07
C LEU A 354 47.59 37.14 -49.23
N GLY A 355 47.79 37.04 -47.90
CA GLY A 355 47.87 38.17 -46.96
C GLY A 355 46.55 38.85 -46.65
N ARG A 356 45.41 38.30 -47.09
CA ARG A 356 44.08 38.90 -46.90
C ARG A 356 43.50 38.47 -45.55
N MET A 357 43.04 39.44 -44.76
CA MET A 357 42.38 39.20 -43.48
C MET A 357 41.10 38.37 -43.67
N VAL A 358 40.92 37.36 -42.82
CA VAL A 358 39.73 36.50 -42.81
C VAL A 358 38.63 37.12 -41.94
N LYS A 359 37.37 36.88 -42.33
CA LYS A 359 36.14 37.24 -41.62
C LYS A 359 35.16 36.07 -41.76
N GLY A 360 34.26 35.89 -40.80
CA GLY A 360 33.34 34.75 -40.76
C GLY A 360 34.04 33.43 -40.42
N TRP A 361 33.46 32.31 -40.86
CA TRP A 361 33.98 30.98 -40.58
C TRP A 361 35.28 30.67 -41.33
N LEU A 362 36.24 30.09 -40.61
CA LEU A 362 37.48 29.51 -41.13
C LEU A 362 37.63 28.10 -40.58
N LYS A 363 37.93 27.13 -41.44
CA LYS A 363 38.36 25.80 -41.00
C LYS A 363 39.84 25.60 -41.33
N LEU A 364 40.61 25.13 -40.35
CA LEU A 364 42.01 24.73 -40.47
C LEU A 364 42.12 23.29 -39.93
N ASP A 365 42.46 22.34 -40.80
CA ASP A 365 42.56 20.91 -40.48
C ASP A 365 41.30 20.33 -39.78
N SER A 366 41.38 19.98 -38.50
CA SER A 366 40.22 19.54 -37.71
C SER A 366 39.33 20.70 -37.23
N ASP A 367 39.91 21.88 -37.04
CA ASP A 367 39.40 22.92 -36.16
C ASP A 367 38.69 24.02 -36.95
N SER A 368 37.53 24.45 -36.44
CA SER A 368 36.78 25.58 -36.99
C SER A 368 36.88 26.79 -36.04
N TYR A 369 37.02 27.97 -36.62
CA TYR A 369 37.08 29.26 -35.94
C TYR A 369 36.09 30.22 -36.58
N TYR A 370 35.61 31.21 -35.83
CA TYR A 370 34.82 32.31 -36.38
C TYR A 370 35.56 33.64 -36.14
N PHE A 371 35.61 34.50 -37.16
CA PHE A 371 36.19 35.83 -37.09
C PHE A 371 35.11 36.89 -37.26
N LYS A 372 35.14 37.91 -36.41
CA LYS A 372 34.27 39.09 -36.48
C LYS A 372 34.47 39.86 -37.79
N ASP A 373 33.56 40.78 -38.12
CA ASP A 373 33.78 41.73 -39.22
C ASP A 373 34.96 42.69 -39.00
N SER A 374 35.44 42.85 -37.77
CA SER A 374 36.72 43.51 -37.45
C SER A 374 37.95 42.68 -37.82
N GLY A 375 37.79 41.40 -38.16
CA GLY A 375 38.87 40.43 -38.42
C GLY A 375 39.44 39.74 -37.18
N GLU A 376 38.94 40.08 -36.00
CA GLU A 376 39.34 39.46 -34.73
C GLU A 376 38.66 38.10 -34.53
N ILE A 377 39.35 37.15 -33.92
CA ILE A 377 38.74 35.87 -33.50
C ILE A 377 37.57 36.08 -32.52
N TYR A 378 36.51 35.31 -32.70
CA TYR A 378 35.35 35.25 -31.80
C TYR A 378 35.55 34.13 -30.77
N LYS A 379 35.13 34.39 -29.52
CA LYS A 379 35.29 33.49 -28.38
C LYS A 379 34.03 33.54 -27.51
N GLY A 380 33.62 32.40 -26.95
CA GLY A 380 32.38 32.24 -26.21
C GLY A 380 31.19 31.79 -27.09
N TRP A 381 29.97 32.05 -26.60
CA TRP A 381 28.73 31.71 -27.30
C TRP A 381 28.51 32.61 -28.52
N LEU A 382 28.17 31.99 -29.66
CA LEU A 382 27.90 32.67 -30.92
C LEU A 382 26.57 32.16 -31.49
N ASP A 383 25.60 33.05 -31.66
CA ASP A 383 24.33 32.76 -32.33
C ASP A 383 24.34 33.33 -33.75
N LEU A 384 24.10 32.48 -34.75
CA LEU A 384 23.96 32.86 -36.17
C LEU A 384 22.70 32.23 -36.74
N GLU A 385 21.77 33.04 -37.26
CA GLU A 385 20.55 32.57 -37.95
C GLU A 385 19.73 31.55 -37.12
N GLY A 386 19.68 31.73 -35.79
CA GLY A 386 18.99 30.83 -34.87
C GLY A 386 19.76 29.54 -34.51
N LYS A 387 20.99 29.37 -35.00
CA LYS A 387 21.90 28.27 -34.64
C LYS A 387 22.92 28.77 -33.61
N SER A 388 22.95 28.14 -32.44
CA SER A 388 23.93 28.44 -31.39
C SER A 388 25.18 27.57 -31.55
N TYR A 389 26.34 28.20 -31.47
CA TYR A 389 27.68 27.59 -31.44
C TYR A 389 28.41 28.05 -30.18
N TYR A 390 29.47 27.34 -29.80
CA TYR A 390 30.40 27.79 -28.75
C TYR A 390 31.83 27.72 -29.27
N LEU A 391 32.53 28.85 -29.28
CA LEU A 391 33.96 28.93 -29.56
C LEU A 391 34.68 28.93 -28.21
N ASP A 392 35.66 28.05 -28.02
CA ASP A 392 36.38 27.93 -26.74
C ASP A 392 36.99 29.27 -26.30
N ILE A 393 36.87 29.60 -25.02
CA ILE A 393 37.23 30.93 -24.51
C ILE A 393 38.75 31.20 -24.57
N ASN A 394 39.57 30.14 -24.57
CA ASN A 394 41.03 30.26 -24.58
C ASN A 394 41.58 30.26 -26.02
N THR A 395 41.12 29.32 -26.85
CA THR A 395 41.65 29.02 -28.18
C THR A 395 40.81 29.56 -29.33
N GLY A 396 39.52 29.81 -29.11
CA GLY A 396 38.54 30.14 -30.15
C GLY A 396 38.10 28.96 -31.04
N VAL A 397 38.51 27.73 -30.71
CA VAL A 397 38.10 26.52 -31.45
C VAL A 397 36.63 26.21 -31.20
N MET A 398 35.87 25.96 -32.27
CA MET A 398 34.46 25.58 -32.23
C MET A 398 34.25 24.24 -31.53
N ALA A 399 33.36 24.22 -30.54
CA ALA A 399 32.98 23.02 -29.82
C ALA A 399 32.18 22.05 -30.69
N THR A 400 32.58 20.78 -30.64
CA THR A 400 31.85 19.61 -31.16
C THR A 400 31.73 18.56 -30.05
N GLY A 401 30.72 17.70 -30.15
CA GLY A 401 30.43 16.68 -29.14
C GLY A 401 29.90 17.24 -27.82
N THR A 402 29.95 16.42 -26.76
CA THR A 402 29.50 16.80 -25.42
C THR A 402 30.51 17.71 -24.73
N LYS A 403 30.05 18.83 -24.17
CA LYS A 403 30.88 19.76 -23.37
C LYS A 403 30.19 20.13 -22.06
N ILE A 404 30.99 20.43 -21.03
CA ILE A 404 30.51 20.97 -19.77
C ILE A 404 30.95 22.44 -19.70
N LEU A 405 29.98 23.36 -19.75
CA LEU A 405 30.19 24.80 -19.77
C LEU A 405 29.43 25.42 -18.59
N GLY A 406 30.12 26.15 -17.70
CA GLY A 406 29.49 26.72 -16.49
C GLY A 406 28.78 25.69 -15.60
N GLY A 407 29.31 24.46 -15.52
CA GLY A 407 28.69 23.35 -14.77
C GLY A 407 27.40 22.79 -15.38
N LYS A 408 27.06 23.14 -16.63
CA LYS A 408 25.93 22.56 -17.38
C LYS A 408 26.44 21.77 -18.58
N THR A 409 25.83 20.63 -18.86
CA THR A 409 26.18 19.77 -20.00
C THR A 409 25.41 20.20 -21.24
N PHE A 410 26.13 20.39 -22.35
CA PHE A 410 25.61 20.71 -23.68
C PHE A 410 26.13 19.69 -24.69
N TYR A 411 25.44 19.52 -25.82
CA TYR A 411 25.92 18.71 -26.94
C TYR A 411 25.88 19.52 -28.23
N PHE A 412 27.02 19.56 -28.93
CA PHE A 412 27.19 20.21 -30.23
C PHE A 412 27.40 19.12 -31.29
N GLY A 413 26.78 19.27 -32.47
CA GLY A 413 27.01 18.33 -33.57
C GLY A 413 28.42 18.44 -34.16
N ASN A 414 28.73 17.58 -35.14
CA ASN A 414 29.99 17.67 -35.92
C ASN A 414 30.05 18.93 -36.81
N ASP A 415 28.89 19.59 -36.99
CA ASP A 415 28.71 20.92 -37.59
C ASP A 415 28.84 22.07 -36.57
N GLY A 416 29.11 21.78 -35.30
CA GLY A 416 29.20 22.74 -34.21
C GLY A 416 27.87 23.29 -33.70
N ILE A 417 26.73 22.87 -34.26
CA ILE A 417 25.42 23.37 -33.87
C ILE A 417 24.99 22.70 -32.56
N MET A 418 24.68 23.51 -31.54
CA MET A 418 24.12 23.06 -30.27
C MET A 418 22.77 22.38 -30.49
N ARG A 419 22.60 21.18 -29.95
CA ARG A 419 21.36 20.40 -30.06
C ARG A 419 20.40 20.68 -28.91
N LYS A 420 19.11 20.56 -29.23
CA LYS A 420 17.95 20.67 -28.33
C LYS A 420 16.99 19.54 -28.66
N GLY A 421 16.06 19.25 -27.75
CA GLY A 421 15.15 18.12 -27.86
C GLY A 421 15.84 16.78 -27.63
N TRP A 422 15.31 15.73 -28.26
CA TRP A 422 15.84 14.37 -28.22
C TRP A 422 17.14 14.26 -29.04
N VAL A 423 18.15 13.64 -28.43
CA VAL A 423 19.46 13.35 -29.05
C VAL A 423 19.89 11.95 -28.66
N GLU A 424 20.25 11.11 -29.64
CA GLU A 424 20.82 9.80 -29.38
C GLU A 424 22.34 9.90 -29.22
N LEU A 425 22.87 9.37 -28.11
CA LEU A 425 24.30 9.36 -27.78
C LEU A 425 24.71 7.94 -27.39
N ASN A 426 25.61 7.34 -28.16
CA ASN A 426 26.12 5.97 -27.95
C ASN A 426 25.03 4.87 -27.83
N GLY A 427 23.88 5.06 -28.47
CA GLY A 427 22.73 4.14 -28.41
C GLY A 427 21.73 4.44 -27.27
N ASP A 428 22.02 5.40 -26.40
CA ASP A 428 21.08 5.89 -25.40
C ASP A 428 20.37 7.17 -25.85
N SER A 429 19.08 7.28 -25.53
CA SER A 429 18.29 8.48 -25.76
C SER A 429 18.55 9.49 -24.65
N CYS A 430 19.02 10.68 -24.98
CA CYS A 430 19.20 11.82 -24.07
C CYS A 430 18.26 12.98 -24.46
N TYR A 431 17.97 13.89 -23.54
CA TYR A 431 17.20 15.10 -23.83
C TYR A 431 17.93 16.38 -23.41
N PHE A 432 17.93 17.38 -24.29
CA PHE A 432 18.50 18.70 -24.05
C PHE A 432 17.37 19.73 -24.13
N ASN A 433 17.17 20.53 -23.08
CA ASN A 433 16.06 21.47 -23.01
C ASN A 433 16.22 22.67 -23.96
N GLU A 434 15.26 23.61 -23.94
CA GLU A 434 15.28 24.80 -24.82
C GLU A 434 16.50 25.71 -24.65
N LEU A 435 17.22 25.60 -23.53
CA LEU A 435 18.49 26.28 -23.28
C LEU A 435 19.71 25.44 -23.66
N GLY A 436 19.53 24.33 -24.39
CA GLY A 436 20.56 23.37 -24.79
C GLY A 436 21.15 22.54 -23.64
N ARG A 437 20.52 22.54 -22.46
CA ARG A 437 21.07 21.89 -21.24
C ARG A 437 20.54 20.47 -21.11
N MET A 438 21.43 19.51 -20.91
CA MET A 438 21.08 18.10 -20.71
C MET A 438 20.23 17.90 -19.45
N VAL A 439 19.07 17.27 -19.62
CA VAL A 439 18.12 16.97 -18.54
C VAL A 439 18.58 15.75 -17.74
N ARG A 440 18.21 15.74 -16.46
CA ARG A 440 18.43 14.68 -15.46
C ARG A 440 17.22 14.62 -14.55
N GLY A 441 16.91 13.46 -13.98
CA GLY A 441 15.69 13.24 -13.20
C GLY A 441 14.44 13.22 -14.09
N TRP A 442 13.30 13.63 -13.53
CA TRP A 442 12.02 13.65 -14.21
C TRP A 442 11.91 14.73 -15.29
N LEU A 443 11.26 14.40 -16.40
CA LEU A 443 10.91 15.31 -17.48
C LEU A 443 9.49 15.00 -17.98
N GLU A 444 8.64 16.02 -18.08
CA GLU A 444 7.32 15.90 -18.70
C GLU A 444 7.31 16.58 -20.08
N LEU A 445 6.81 15.87 -21.09
CA LEU A 445 6.66 16.35 -22.47
C LEU A 445 5.36 15.79 -23.06
N ASN A 446 4.48 16.66 -23.56
CA ASN A 446 3.24 16.27 -24.25
C ASN A 446 2.42 15.23 -23.46
N ASN A 447 2.17 15.49 -22.17
CA ASN A 447 1.49 14.62 -21.20
C ASN A 447 2.15 13.25 -20.94
N ASN A 448 3.41 13.07 -21.34
CA ASN A 448 4.20 11.86 -21.05
C ASN A 448 5.37 12.23 -20.13
N SER A 449 5.53 11.49 -19.03
CA SER A 449 6.69 11.63 -18.15
C SER A 449 7.78 10.61 -18.49
N TYR A 450 9.03 11.05 -18.40
CA TYR A 450 10.25 10.28 -18.64
C TYR A 450 11.21 10.52 -17.47
N TYR A 451 12.14 9.59 -17.23
CA TYR A 451 13.20 9.77 -16.24
C TYR A 451 14.58 9.61 -16.89
N PHE A 452 15.53 10.48 -16.52
CA PHE A 452 16.90 10.48 -17.02
C PHE A 452 17.89 10.27 -15.87
N LYS A 453 18.87 9.38 -16.05
CA LYS A 453 19.97 9.13 -15.11
C LYS A 453 20.84 10.39 -14.96
N ASP A 454 21.71 10.42 -13.94
CA ASP A 454 22.71 11.50 -13.78
C ASP A 454 23.74 11.57 -14.93
N SER A 455 23.90 10.50 -15.70
CA SER A 455 24.63 10.46 -16.97
C SER A 455 23.92 11.20 -18.12
N GLY A 456 22.63 11.53 -17.98
CA GLY A 456 21.77 12.08 -19.02
C GLY A 456 21.04 11.05 -19.90
N GLN A 457 21.33 9.75 -19.72
CA GLN A 457 20.68 8.67 -20.46
C GLN A 457 19.26 8.42 -19.94
N MET A 458 18.29 8.23 -20.82
CA MET A 458 16.91 7.86 -20.45
C MET A 458 16.88 6.52 -19.74
N TYR A 459 16.06 6.44 -18.69
CA TYR A 459 15.83 5.23 -17.91
C TYR A 459 14.61 4.46 -18.47
N ARG A 460 14.66 3.13 -18.40
CA ARG A 460 13.62 2.21 -18.90
C ARG A 460 13.48 1.05 -17.91
N GLY A 461 12.28 0.49 -17.76
CA GLY A 461 11.95 -0.56 -16.80
C GLY A 461 11.61 -0.02 -15.40
N TRP A 462 11.78 -0.87 -14.38
CA TRP A 462 11.49 -0.54 -12.98
C TRP A 462 12.49 0.47 -12.41
N LEU A 463 11.97 1.54 -11.80
CA LEU A 463 12.72 2.61 -11.17
C LEU A 463 12.21 2.82 -9.75
N ASP A 464 13.03 2.49 -8.76
CA ASP A 464 12.74 2.77 -7.35
C ASP A 464 13.45 4.07 -6.92
N LEU A 465 12.67 5.04 -6.42
CA LEU A 465 13.16 6.32 -5.89
C LEU A 465 12.70 6.46 -4.43
N GLN A 466 13.66 6.34 -3.51
CA GLN A 466 13.40 6.34 -2.05
C GLN A 466 12.38 5.24 -1.67
N ASN A 467 11.13 5.61 -1.41
CA ASN A 467 10.05 4.68 -1.04
C ASN A 467 9.03 4.45 -2.19
N ASN A 468 9.20 5.09 -3.35
CA ASN A 468 8.25 5.06 -4.47
C ASN A 468 8.81 4.24 -5.64
N SER A 469 8.08 3.18 -6.03
CA SER A 469 8.36 2.42 -7.24
C SER A 469 7.60 2.98 -8.44
N TYR A 470 8.28 3.15 -9.56
CA TYR A 470 7.76 3.58 -10.85
C TYR A 470 8.10 2.53 -11.92
N TYR A 471 7.38 2.53 -13.05
CA TYR A 471 7.75 1.76 -14.23
C TYR A 471 7.76 2.66 -15.46
N LEU A 472 8.92 2.77 -16.11
CA LEU A 472 9.09 3.42 -17.40
C LEU A 472 9.01 2.32 -18.46
N ASP A 473 8.18 2.50 -19.50
CA ASP A 473 8.00 1.48 -20.53
C ASP A 473 9.34 1.10 -21.20
N ILE A 474 9.52 -0.21 -21.43
CA ILE A 474 10.81 -0.77 -21.84
C ILE A 474 11.20 -0.41 -23.27
N ASN A 475 10.26 0.06 -24.09
CA ASN A 475 10.49 0.47 -25.47
C ASN A 475 10.61 2.01 -25.54
N THR A 476 9.59 2.70 -25.03
CA THR A 476 9.37 4.14 -25.20
C THR A 476 9.97 5.00 -24.08
N GLY A 477 10.24 4.43 -22.90
CA GLY A 477 10.65 5.19 -21.70
C GLY A 477 9.53 5.97 -21.02
N ILE A 478 8.27 5.86 -21.47
CA ILE A 478 7.13 6.58 -20.93
C ILE A 478 6.69 5.97 -19.60
N MET A 479 6.48 6.80 -18.58
CA MET A 479 5.99 6.40 -17.26
C MET A 479 4.59 5.78 -17.32
N ALA A 480 4.42 4.63 -16.68
CA ALA A 480 3.14 3.94 -16.55
C ALA A 480 2.19 4.66 -15.57
N THR A 481 0.92 4.77 -15.97
CA THR A 481 -0.19 5.29 -15.16
C THR A 481 -1.43 4.42 -15.36
N GLY A 482 -2.21 4.19 -14.31
CA GLY A 482 -3.32 3.24 -14.30
C GLY A 482 -2.86 1.77 -14.24
N PHE A 483 -3.73 0.85 -14.67
CA PHE A 483 -3.42 -0.59 -14.70
C PHE A 483 -2.37 -0.92 -15.76
N ARG A 484 -1.42 -1.80 -15.43
CA ARG A 484 -0.51 -2.46 -16.39
C ARG A 484 -0.36 -3.93 -16.06
N GLU A 485 -0.14 -4.75 -17.08
CA GLU A 485 0.27 -6.14 -16.90
C GLU A 485 1.74 -6.29 -17.30
N LEU A 486 2.55 -6.78 -16.36
CA LEU A 486 4.00 -6.94 -16.50
C LEU A 486 4.38 -8.34 -16.01
N GLY A 487 4.93 -9.17 -16.90
CA GLY A 487 5.32 -10.56 -16.57
C GLY A 487 4.17 -11.45 -16.07
N GLY A 488 2.95 -11.29 -16.61
CA GLY A 488 1.78 -12.05 -16.17
C GLY A 488 1.32 -11.69 -14.74
N LYS A 489 1.63 -10.48 -14.26
CA LYS A 489 1.14 -9.89 -13.01
C LYS A 489 0.55 -8.51 -13.28
N THR A 490 -0.61 -8.24 -12.69
CA THR A 490 -1.30 -6.95 -12.81
C THR A 490 -0.84 -6.01 -11.70
N PHE A 491 -0.46 -4.79 -12.08
CA PHE A 491 -0.05 -3.69 -11.20
C PHE A 491 -0.96 -2.49 -11.46
N TYR A 492 -1.02 -1.55 -10.51
CA TYR A 492 -1.68 -0.26 -10.68
C TYR A 492 -0.76 0.87 -10.25
N PHE A 493 -0.52 1.80 -11.18
CA PHE A 493 0.24 3.03 -10.95
C PHE A 493 -0.75 4.20 -10.85
N GLY A 494 -0.51 5.16 -9.97
CA GLY A 494 -1.35 6.36 -9.91
C GLY A 494 -1.16 7.29 -11.12
N ASN A 495 -1.88 8.41 -11.15
CA ASN A 495 -1.64 9.47 -12.15
C ASN A 495 -0.28 10.16 -11.94
N ASP A 496 0.25 10.07 -10.71
CA ASP A 496 1.62 10.43 -10.31
C ASP A 496 2.66 9.34 -10.66
N GLY A 497 2.26 8.26 -11.33
CA GLY A 497 3.12 7.14 -11.73
C GLY A 497 3.59 6.24 -10.58
N ILE A 498 3.19 6.50 -9.34
CA ILE A 498 3.60 5.70 -8.18
C ILE A 498 2.81 4.38 -8.16
N MET A 499 3.53 3.26 -8.14
CA MET A 499 2.95 1.93 -7.97
C MET A 499 2.26 1.84 -6.61
N ARG A 500 0.97 1.49 -6.61
CA ARG A 500 0.19 1.36 -5.37
C ARG A 500 0.36 0.00 -4.72
N LYS A 501 0.33 0.01 -3.39
CA LYS A 501 0.35 -1.15 -2.48
C LYS A 501 -0.76 -0.97 -1.45
N GLY A 502 -1.14 -2.05 -0.79
CA GLY A 502 -2.25 -2.06 0.15
C GLY A 502 -3.61 -1.85 -0.53
N TRP A 503 -4.52 -1.21 0.20
CA TRP A 503 -5.87 -0.89 -0.26
C TRP A 503 -5.87 0.30 -1.23
N VAL A 504 -6.60 0.15 -2.35
CA VAL A 504 -6.75 1.19 -3.38
C VAL A 504 -8.21 1.26 -3.81
N GLU A 505 -8.84 2.41 -3.61
CA GLU A 505 -10.24 2.66 -3.98
C GLU A 505 -10.30 3.24 -5.40
N LEU A 506 -11.03 2.59 -6.33
CA LEU A 506 -11.10 3.00 -7.73
C LEU A 506 -12.56 2.99 -8.21
N ASN A 507 -13.10 4.17 -8.50
CA ASN A 507 -14.50 4.38 -8.96
C ASN A 507 -15.58 3.78 -8.01
N GLY A 508 -15.28 3.67 -6.71
CA GLY A 508 -16.16 3.05 -5.71
C GLY A 508 -16.01 1.53 -5.56
N ASP A 509 -15.03 0.93 -6.25
CA ASP A 509 -14.57 -0.44 -6.01
C ASP A 509 -13.21 -0.45 -5.31
N SER A 510 -13.19 -0.93 -4.06
CA SER A 510 -11.98 -1.28 -3.33
C SER A 510 -11.21 -2.42 -4.02
N ARG A 511 -9.89 -2.30 -4.11
CA ARG A 511 -8.95 -3.35 -4.55
C ARG A 511 -7.79 -3.46 -3.56
N TYR A 512 -7.06 -4.58 -3.60
CA TYR A 512 -5.84 -4.75 -2.83
C TYR A 512 -4.66 -5.17 -3.70
N PHE A 513 -3.50 -4.58 -3.45
CA PHE A 513 -2.22 -4.88 -4.08
C PHE A 513 -1.22 -5.25 -2.98
N ASN A 514 -0.53 -6.38 -3.10
CA ASN A 514 0.37 -6.83 -2.03
C ASN A 514 1.67 -6.00 -1.94
N GLU A 515 2.57 -6.35 -1.01
CA GLU A 515 3.84 -5.64 -0.78
C GLU A 515 4.77 -5.57 -2.01
N LEU A 516 4.54 -6.44 -3.01
CA LEU A 516 5.22 -6.43 -4.30
C LEU A 516 4.44 -5.65 -5.39
N GLY A 517 3.40 -4.89 -5.02
CA GLY A 517 2.53 -4.14 -5.92
C GLY A 517 1.59 -4.99 -6.80
N ARG A 518 1.50 -6.30 -6.54
CA ARG A 518 0.73 -7.23 -7.39
C ARG A 518 -0.72 -7.28 -6.94
N MET A 519 -1.65 -7.08 -7.87
CA MET A 519 -3.09 -7.12 -7.61
C MET A 519 -3.53 -8.50 -7.13
N VAL A 520 -4.27 -8.54 -6.01
CA VAL A 520 -4.81 -9.77 -5.44
C VAL A 520 -6.12 -10.17 -6.12
N ARG A 521 -6.37 -11.48 -6.18
CA ARG A 521 -7.57 -12.15 -6.72
C ARG A 521 -7.87 -13.35 -5.81
N GLY A 522 -9.15 -13.74 -5.71
CA GLY A 522 -9.59 -14.78 -4.79
C GLY A 522 -9.55 -14.33 -3.32
N TRP A 523 -9.34 -15.27 -2.41
CA TRP A 523 -9.28 -15.01 -0.97
C TRP A 523 -8.02 -14.24 -0.55
N LEU A 524 -8.18 -13.34 0.43
CA LEU A 524 -7.12 -12.59 1.08
C LEU A 524 -7.41 -12.47 2.58
N GLU A 525 -6.46 -12.85 3.41
CA GLU A 525 -6.52 -12.66 4.86
C GLU A 525 -5.58 -11.52 5.30
N LEU A 526 -6.10 -10.57 6.08
CA LEU A 526 -5.36 -9.43 6.61
C LEU A 526 -5.88 -9.08 8.00
N ASN A 527 -4.99 -9.04 9.00
CA ASN A 527 -5.33 -8.65 10.38
C ASN A 527 -6.55 -9.41 10.94
N ASN A 528 -6.56 -10.74 10.77
CA ASN A 528 -7.65 -11.67 11.13
C ASN A 528 -9.00 -11.44 10.40
N ASN A 529 -9.04 -10.60 9.36
CA ASN A 529 -10.21 -10.43 8.50
C ASN A 529 -9.95 -11.10 7.14
N SER A 530 -10.89 -11.91 6.67
CA SER A 530 -10.87 -12.46 5.31
C SER A 530 -11.72 -11.63 4.36
N TYR A 531 -11.23 -11.46 3.14
CA TYR A 531 -11.86 -10.74 2.03
C TYR A 531 -11.80 -11.60 0.77
N TYR A 532 -12.68 -11.35 -0.19
CA TYR A 532 -12.63 -12.01 -1.51
C TYR A 532 -12.57 -10.98 -2.64
N PHE A 533 -11.75 -11.23 -3.66
CA PHE A 533 -11.56 -10.37 -4.83
C PHE A 533 -11.89 -11.11 -6.13
N LYS A 534 -12.63 -10.45 -7.01
CA LYS A 534 -12.95 -10.93 -8.37
C LYS A 534 -11.68 -10.94 -9.25
N ASP A 535 -11.73 -11.58 -10.41
CA ASP A 535 -10.61 -11.57 -11.37
C ASP A 535 -10.27 -10.17 -11.91
N SER A 536 -11.23 -9.24 -11.84
CA SER A 536 -11.08 -7.79 -12.10
C SER A 536 -10.37 -7.02 -10.97
N GLY A 537 -9.95 -7.72 -9.90
CA GLY A 537 -9.37 -7.17 -8.68
C GLY A 537 -10.36 -6.41 -7.79
N GLN A 538 -11.65 -6.34 -8.14
CA GLN A 538 -12.69 -5.71 -7.33
C GLN A 538 -12.98 -6.55 -6.08
N MET A 539 -13.05 -5.93 -4.90
CA MET A 539 -13.54 -6.59 -3.70
C MET A 539 -15.00 -7.04 -3.88
N TYR A 540 -15.30 -8.25 -3.44
CA TYR A 540 -16.63 -8.83 -3.45
C TYR A 540 -17.37 -8.45 -2.15
N ARG A 541 -18.68 -8.20 -2.27
CA ARG A 541 -19.56 -7.80 -1.16
C ARG A 541 -20.91 -8.51 -1.34
N GLY A 542 -21.55 -8.90 -0.24
CA GLY A 542 -22.78 -9.70 -0.25
C GLY A 542 -22.54 -11.21 -0.29
N TRP A 543 -23.55 -11.96 -0.73
CA TRP A 543 -23.52 -13.42 -0.84
C TRP A 543 -22.57 -13.90 -1.94
N LEU A 544 -21.67 -14.81 -1.60
CA LEU A 544 -20.70 -15.42 -2.51
C LEU A 544 -20.81 -16.94 -2.44
N ASP A 545 -21.26 -17.57 -3.52
CA ASP A 545 -21.26 -19.02 -3.66
C ASP A 545 -20.03 -19.48 -4.43
N LEU A 546 -19.22 -20.36 -3.82
CA LEU A 546 -18.07 -21.00 -4.46
C LEU A 546 -18.23 -22.52 -4.42
N GLN A 547 -18.46 -23.12 -5.59
CA GLN A 547 -18.76 -24.56 -5.75
C GLN A 547 -20.00 -24.94 -4.91
N ASN A 548 -19.83 -25.63 -3.79
CA ASN A 548 -20.90 -26.05 -2.88
C ASN A 548 -20.97 -25.21 -1.58
N ASN A 549 -20.08 -24.24 -1.40
CA ASN A 549 -19.95 -23.47 -0.15
C ASN A 549 -20.44 -22.03 -0.35
N SER A 550 -21.44 -21.63 0.45
CA SER A 550 -21.94 -20.26 0.53
C SER A 550 -21.21 -19.47 1.62
N TYR A 551 -20.76 -18.27 1.29
CA TYR A 551 -20.13 -17.30 2.19
C TYR A 551 -20.91 -15.98 2.14
N TYR A 552 -20.75 -15.13 3.16
CA TYR A 552 -21.26 -13.76 3.12
C TYR A 552 -20.14 -12.77 3.45
N LEU A 553 -19.83 -11.89 2.49
CA LEU A 553 -18.93 -10.76 2.68
C LEU A 553 -19.79 -9.56 3.08
N ASP A 554 -19.46 -8.92 4.20
CA ASP A 554 -20.25 -7.82 4.75
C ASP A 554 -20.41 -6.66 3.74
N ILE A 555 -21.64 -6.21 3.52
CA ILE A 555 -21.96 -5.28 2.43
C ILE A 555 -21.21 -3.94 2.55
N ASN A 556 -20.90 -3.51 3.77
CA ASN A 556 -20.26 -2.21 4.05
C ASN A 556 -18.72 -2.32 4.11
N THR A 557 -18.20 -3.43 4.64
CA THR A 557 -16.75 -3.59 4.92
C THR A 557 -16.03 -4.60 4.03
N GLY A 558 -16.75 -5.49 3.34
CA GLY A 558 -16.19 -6.60 2.57
C GLY A 558 -15.64 -7.76 3.41
N ILE A 559 -15.74 -7.69 4.73
CA ILE A 559 -15.21 -8.70 5.66
C ILE A 559 -16.11 -9.93 5.65
N MET A 560 -15.53 -11.11 5.53
CA MET A 560 -16.21 -12.41 5.61
C MET A 560 -16.89 -12.59 6.99
N ALA A 561 -18.16 -12.93 6.99
CA ALA A 561 -18.90 -13.23 8.22
C ALA A 561 -18.48 -14.58 8.81
N THR A 562 -18.28 -14.59 10.13
CA THR A 562 -18.07 -15.78 10.97
C THR A 562 -18.99 -15.70 12.18
N GLY A 563 -19.43 -16.84 12.70
CA GLY A 563 -20.41 -16.91 13.79
C GLY A 563 -21.83 -16.56 13.33
N PHE A 564 -22.66 -16.10 14.28
CA PHE A 564 -24.03 -15.66 13.98
C PHE A 564 -24.05 -14.30 13.27
N LYS A 565 -24.84 -14.18 12.19
CA LYS A 565 -25.10 -12.92 11.50
C LYS A 565 -26.59 -12.83 11.17
N GLU A 566 -27.21 -11.69 11.43
CA GLU A 566 -28.58 -11.40 10.98
C GLU A 566 -28.56 -10.63 9.67
N LEU A 567 -29.29 -11.13 8.68
CA LEU A 567 -29.35 -10.59 7.32
C LEU A 567 -30.82 -10.58 6.86
N GLY A 568 -31.39 -9.39 6.64
CA GLY A 568 -32.78 -9.24 6.18
C GLY A 568 -33.84 -9.83 7.13
N GLY A 569 -33.65 -9.71 8.44
CA GLY A 569 -34.58 -10.28 9.44
C GLY A 569 -34.55 -11.81 9.49
N LYS A 570 -33.44 -12.44 9.08
CA LYS A 570 -33.18 -13.88 9.18
C LYS A 570 -31.78 -14.10 9.77
N THR A 571 -31.69 -14.99 10.74
CA THR A 571 -30.42 -15.35 11.39
C THR A 571 -29.76 -16.50 10.64
N PHE A 572 -28.46 -16.36 10.38
CA PHE A 572 -27.59 -17.37 9.76
C PHE A 572 -26.39 -17.64 10.68
N TYR A 573 -25.75 -18.79 10.52
CA TYR A 573 -24.48 -19.10 11.19
C TYR A 573 -23.43 -19.53 10.17
N PHE A 574 -22.26 -18.89 10.25
CA PHE A 574 -21.08 -19.17 9.45
C PHE A 574 -20.00 -19.76 10.35
N GLY A 575 -19.25 -20.77 9.89
CA GLY A 575 -18.13 -21.30 10.66
C GLY A 575 -16.96 -20.30 10.79
N ASN A 576 -15.91 -20.70 11.51
CA ASN A 576 -14.63 -19.95 11.52
C ASN A 576 -13.93 -19.98 10.15
N ASP A 577 -14.33 -20.92 9.28
CA ASP A 577 -13.99 -21.01 7.86
C ASP A 577 -14.86 -20.09 6.97
N GLY A 578 -15.79 -19.33 7.55
CA GLY A 578 -16.74 -18.46 6.86
C GLY A 578 -17.83 -19.18 6.06
N ILE A 579 -17.88 -20.51 6.10
CA ILE A 579 -18.86 -21.29 5.33
C ILE A 579 -20.18 -21.32 6.11
N MET A 580 -21.26 -20.91 5.45
CA MET A 580 -22.63 -20.97 5.98
C MET A 580 -23.00 -22.41 6.32
N ARG A 581 -23.44 -22.65 7.56
CA ARG A 581 -23.86 -23.97 8.03
C ARG A 581 -25.34 -24.24 7.74
N LYS A 582 -25.67 -25.53 7.62
CA LYS A 582 -27.01 -26.09 7.38
C LYS A 582 -27.18 -27.35 8.22
N GLY A 583 -28.42 -27.74 8.49
CA GLY A 583 -28.76 -28.87 9.33
C GLY A 583 -28.53 -28.62 10.82
N TRP A 584 -28.27 -29.70 11.56
CA TRP A 584 -27.98 -29.71 12.98
C TRP A 584 -26.57 -29.21 13.28
N ILE A 585 -26.43 -28.22 14.17
CA ILE A 585 -25.14 -27.66 14.60
C ILE A 585 -25.14 -27.55 16.13
N ASP A 586 -24.13 -28.09 16.80
CA ASP A 586 -23.91 -27.87 18.23
C ASP A 586 -22.92 -26.72 18.45
N LEU A 587 -23.33 -25.72 19.25
CA LEU A 587 -22.58 -24.51 19.55
C LEU A 587 -22.33 -24.44 21.05
N ASN A 588 -21.32 -25.20 21.50
CA ASN A 588 -20.92 -25.33 22.91
C ASN A 588 -22.06 -25.80 23.84
N GLY A 589 -22.86 -26.77 23.41
CA GLY A 589 -24.00 -27.33 24.14
C GLY A 589 -25.36 -26.76 23.71
N ASN A 590 -25.37 -25.61 23.01
CA ASN A 590 -26.57 -25.08 22.38
C ASN A 590 -26.74 -25.70 20.98
N THR A 591 -27.58 -26.73 20.90
CA THR A 591 -27.94 -27.39 19.64
C THR A 591 -28.92 -26.52 18.84
N CYS A 592 -28.52 -26.02 17.68
CA CYS A 592 -29.35 -25.22 16.77
C CYS A 592 -29.65 -25.99 15.47
N TYR A 593 -30.69 -25.60 14.74
CA TYR A 593 -30.97 -26.11 13.39
C TYR A 593 -31.10 -24.98 12.37
N PHE A 594 -30.46 -25.16 11.22
CA PHE A 594 -30.50 -24.24 10.07
C PHE A 594 -31.08 -24.98 8.86
N ASN A 595 -32.10 -24.43 8.20
CA ASN A 595 -32.73 -25.10 7.05
C ASN A 595 -31.84 -25.09 5.79
N ASP A 596 -32.33 -25.65 4.68
CA ASP A 596 -31.56 -25.78 3.43
C ASP A 596 -31.15 -24.43 2.80
N LEU A 597 -31.81 -23.34 3.22
CA LEU A 597 -31.49 -21.95 2.87
C LEU A 597 -30.55 -21.29 3.89
N GLY A 598 -29.97 -22.05 4.84
CA GLY A 598 -29.08 -21.57 5.91
C GLY A 598 -29.75 -20.77 7.02
N ARG A 599 -31.09 -20.71 7.05
CA ARG A 599 -31.84 -19.86 8.00
C ARG A 599 -32.09 -20.63 9.29
N MET A 600 -31.76 -20.01 10.42
CA MET A 600 -32.00 -20.56 11.76
C MET A 600 -33.50 -20.76 12.00
N VAL A 601 -33.86 -21.93 12.52
CA VAL A 601 -35.25 -22.28 12.87
C VAL A 601 -35.57 -21.82 14.30
N ARG A 602 -36.82 -21.43 14.51
CA ARG A 602 -37.43 -21.02 15.79
C ARG A 602 -38.83 -21.63 15.88
N GLY A 603 -39.31 -21.93 17.08
CA GLY A 603 -40.57 -22.63 17.28
C GLY A 603 -40.50 -24.10 16.87
N TRP A 604 -41.63 -24.65 16.41
CA TRP A 604 -41.74 -26.06 16.03
C TRP A 604 -41.01 -26.39 14.72
N LEU A 605 -40.34 -27.53 14.71
CA LEU A 605 -39.69 -28.14 13.55
C LEU A 605 -40.03 -29.62 13.48
N GLU A 606 -40.48 -30.11 12.32
CA GLU A 606 -40.70 -31.53 12.06
C GLU A 606 -39.66 -32.06 11.08
N LEU A 607 -38.97 -33.14 11.44
CA LEU A 607 -37.95 -33.81 10.63
C LEU A 607 -38.04 -35.32 10.83
N ASN A 608 -38.17 -36.08 9.74
CA ASN A 608 -38.18 -37.55 9.75
C ASN A 608 -39.16 -38.14 10.81
N ASN A 609 -40.41 -37.66 10.80
CA ASN A 609 -41.48 -38.01 11.75
C ASN A 609 -41.19 -37.70 13.23
N ASN A 610 -40.21 -36.84 13.52
CA ASN A 610 -39.90 -36.36 14.87
C ASN A 610 -40.11 -34.85 14.95
N SER A 611 -40.82 -34.40 15.98
CA SER A 611 -41.05 -32.98 16.26
C SER A 611 -40.08 -32.48 17.32
N TYR A 612 -39.52 -31.29 17.09
CA TYR A 612 -38.60 -30.58 17.98
C TYR A 612 -39.09 -29.15 18.18
N TYR A 613 -38.69 -28.49 19.27
CA TYR A 613 -38.98 -27.08 19.50
C TYR A 613 -37.69 -26.28 19.72
N PHE A 614 -37.59 -25.10 19.11
CA PHE A 614 -36.44 -24.19 19.22
C PHE A 614 -36.87 -22.87 19.87
N LYS A 615 -36.06 -22.40 20.81
CA LYS A 615 -36.23 -21.11 21.49
C LYS A 615 -36.08 -19.93 20.51
N GLU A 616 -36.50 -18.75 20.92
CA GLU A 616 -36.23 -17.49 20.16
C GLU A 616 -34.72 -17.18 20.02
N SER A 617 -33.89 -17.71 20.92
CA SER A 617 -32.42 -17.72 20.80
C SER A 617 -31.91 -18.62 19.65
N GLY A 618 -32.70 -19.60 19.20
CA GLY A 618 -32.32 -20.59 18.19
C GLY A 618 -31.86 -21.93 18.75
N ASP A 619 -31.67 -22.07 20.07
CA ASP A 619 -31.29 -23.34 20.68
C ASP A 619 -32.51 -24.26 20.91
N MET A 620 -32.31 -25.56 20.69
CA MET A 620 -33.29 -26.61 20.90
C MET A 620 -33.72 -26.67 22.37
N TYR A 621 -35.02 -26.70 22.59
CA TYR A 621 -35.66 -26.86 23.89
C TYR A 621 -35.65 -28.34 24.30
N ARG A 622 -35.40 -28.59 25.58
CA ARG A 622 -35.37 -29.92 26.21
C ARG A 622 -36.09 -29.84 27.55
N GLY A 623 -36.82 -30.88 27.94
CA GLY A 623 -37.67 -30.89 29.13
C GLY A 623 -39.09 -30.37 28.90
N TRP A 624 -39.72 -29.88 29.97
CA TRP A 624 -41.10 -29.39 29.98
C TRP A 624 -41.25 -28.04 29.28
N LEU A 625 -42.15 -27.96 28.31
CA LEU A 625 -42.46 -26.75 27.55
C LEU A 625 -43.95 -26.41 27.65
N ASP A 626 -44.28 -25.26 28.25
CA ASP A 626 -45.65 -24.75 28.29
C ASP A 626 -45.87 -23.67 27.21
N LEU A 627 -46.86 -23.88 26.35
CA LEU A 627 -47.29 -22.93 25.32
C LEU A 627 -48.77 -22.58 25.52
N GLY A 628 -49.01 -21.52 26.30
CA GLY A 628 -50.35 -21.09 26.69
C GLY A 628 -51.00 -22.12 27.63
N SER A 629 -52.13 -22.70 27.24
CA SER A 629 -52.82 -23.75 27.99
C SER A 629 -52.31 -25.17 27.72
N ASN A 630 -51.34 -25.34 26.81
CA ASN A 630 -50.85 -26.65 26.36
C ASN A 630 -49.44 -26.92 26.86
N SER A 631 -49.27 -27.96 27.68
CA SER A 631 -47.96 -28.48 28.12
C SER A 631 -47.46 -29.57 27.19
N TYR A 632 -46.17 -29.56 26.88
CA TYR A 632 -45.45 -30.55 26.09
C TYR A 632 -44.21 -31.02 26.86
N TYR A 633 -43.64 -32.15 26.45
CA TYR A 633 -42.32 -32.58 26.93
C TYR A 633 -41.43 -32.93 25.74
N LEU A 634 -40.24 -32.33 25.68
CA LEU A 634 -39.17 -32.65 24.74
C LEU A 634 -38.14 -33.50 25.48
N ASP A 635 -37.68 -34.61 24.91
CA ASP A 635 -36.73 -35.50 25.58
C ASP A 635 -35.46 -34.76 26.03
N ILE A 636 -35.00 -35.06 27.25
CA ILE A 636 -33.89 -34.34 27.88
C ILE A 636 -32.53 -34.56 27.19
N ASN A 637 -32.39 -35.62 26.38
CA ASN A 637 -31.18 -35.95 25.65
C ASN A 637 -31.27 -35.43 24.20
N ASN A 638 -32.27 -35.92 23.46
CA ASN A 638 -32.37 -35.72 22.01
C ASN A 638 -33.38 -34.63 21.57
N GLY A 639 -34.19 -34.07 22.47
CA GLY A 639 -35.13 -32.99 22.18
C GLY A 639 -36.39 -33.39 21.40
N ILE A 640 -36.63 -34.69 21.16
CA ILE A 640 -37.82 -35.19 20.45
C ILE A 640 -39.05 -35.05 21.36
N MET A 641 -40.16 -34.56 20.80
CA MET A 641 -41.44 -34.42 21.47
C MET A 641 -42.05 -35.77 21.89
N ALA A 642 -42.51 -35.85 23.14
CA ALA A 642 -43.20 -37.01 23.68
C ALA A 642 -44.63 -37.17 23.13
N THR A 643 -45.00 -38.40 22.80
CA THR A 643 -46.34 -38.82 22.35
C THR A 643 -46.72 -40.15 23.01
N GLY A 644 -47.97 -40.34 23.40
CA GLY A 644 -48.42 -41.49 24.20
C GLY A 644 -47.94 -41.46 25.65
N PHE A 645 -47.84 -42.63 26.29
CA PHE A 645 -47.35 -42.77 27.66
C PHE A 645 -45.83 -42.49 27.76
N ARG A 646 -45.41 -41.75 28.79
CA ARG A 646 -43.99 -41.62 29.20
C ARG A 646 -43.88 -41.63 30.72
N GLU A 647 -42.78 -42.18 31.24
CA GLU A 647 -42.42 -42.05 32.65
C GLU A 647 -41.29 -41.05 32.83
N LEU A 648 -41.53 -40.00 33.61
CA LEU A 648 -40.66 -38.85 33.80
C LEU A 648 -40.51 -38.60 35.30
N GLY A 649 -39.30 -38.76 35.86
CA GLY A 649 -39.04 -38.56 37.29
C GLY A 649 -39.85 -39.48 38.22
N GLY A 650 -40.09 -40.74 37.82
CA GLY A 650 -40.89 -41.69 38.61
C GLY A 650 -42.39 -41.34 38.68
N LYS A 651 -42.89 -40.61 37.69
CA LYS A 651 -44.31 -40.31 37.46
C LYS A 651 -44.67 -40.58 36.00
N THR A 652 -45.77 -41.27 35.77
CA THR A 652 -46.27 -41.54 34.41
C THR A 652 -47.16 -40.38 33.95
N PHE A 653 -47.01 -39.99 32.69
CA PHE A 653 -47.77 -38.95 32.00
C PHE A 653 -48.29 -39.51 30.67
N TYR A 654 -49.32 -38.88 30.09
CA TYR A 654 -49.82 -39.21 28.76
C TYR A 654 -49.89 -37.96 27.88
N PHE A 655 -49.30 -38.03 26.69
CA PHE A 655 -49.30 -36.99 25.68
C PHE A 655 -50.11 -37.48 24.47
N GLY A 656 -50.87 -36.60 23.82
CA GLY A 656 -51.54 -36.95 22.56
C GLY A 656 -50.54 -37.17 21.41
N ASP A 657 -51.04 -37.59 20.24
CA ASP A 657 -50.21 -37.70 19.02
C ASP A 657 -49.66 -36.33 18.58
N ASN A 658 -50.39 -35.27 18.93
CA ASN A 658 -49.97 -33.87 18.80
C ASN A 658 -49.07 -33.36 19.95
N GLY A 659 -48.55 -34.26 20.80
CA GLY A 659 -47.64 -33.95 21.90
C GLY A 659 -48.22 -33.22 23.10
N ILE A 660 -49.52 -32.86 23.09
CA ILE A 660 -50.15 -32.14 24.20
C ILE A 660 -50.39 -33.10 25.36
N MET A 661 -49.82 -32.79 26.54
CA MET A 661 -50.04 -33.49 27.79
C MET A 661 -51.52 -33.44 28.18
N ARG A 662 -52.09 -34.59 28.52
CA ARG A 662 -53.50 -34.72 28.89
C ARG A 662 -53.70 -34.76 30.41
N LYS A 663 -54.91 -34.39 30.84
CA LYS A 663 -55.35 -34.26 32.24
C LYS A 663 -56.79 -34.76 32.34
N GLY A 664 -57.23 -35.11 33.54
CA GLY A 664 -58.56 -35.66 33.81
C GLY A 664 -58.68 -37.14 33.45
N TRP A 665 -59.92 -37.57 33.19
CA TRP A 665 -60.25 -38.92 32.74
C TRP A 665 -59.89 -39.11 31.26
N ILE A 666 -59.29 -40.25 30.93
CA ILE A 666 -58.92 -40.63 29.56
C ILE A 666 -59.11 -42.13 29.36
N ASP A 667 -59.85 -42.51 28.32
CA ASP A 667 -59.93 -43.90 27.86
C ASP A 667 -58.92 -44.13 26.73
N ILE A 668 -58.06 -45.15 26.88
CA ILE A 668 -57.01 -45.51 25.93
C ILE A 668 -57.07 -47.02 25.73
N ASN A 669 -57.33 -47.48 24.51
CA ASN A 669 -57.48 -48.91 24.16
C ASN A 669 -58.39 -49.66 25.14
N SER A 670 -59.63 -49.18 25.29
CA SER A 670 -60.67 -49.71 26.19
C SER A 670 -60.34 -49.72 27.69
N ASN A 671 -59.24 -49.10 28.12
CA ASN A 671 -58.85 -48.98 29.53
C ASN A 671 -58.97 -47.53 29.99
N SER A 672 -59.60 -47.31 31.15
CA SER A 672 -59.79 -45.97 31.73
C SER A 672 -58.65 -45.61 32.68
N TYR A 673 -58.09 -44.43 32.50
CA TYR A 673 -57.02 -43.84 33.31
C TYR A 673 -57.47 -42.49 33.85
N TYR A 674 -56.87 -42.03 34.95
CA TYR A 674 -57.04 -40.67 35.46
C TYR A 674 -55.70 -39.99 35.70
N PHE A 675 -55.58 -38.78 35.18
CA PHE A 675 -54.40 -37.90 35.33
C PHE A 675 -54.82 -36.65 36.09
N ASN A 676 -54.10 -36.29 37.15
CA ASN A 676 -54.45 -35.11 37.95
C ASN A 676 -54.11 -33.78 37.23
N ASP A 677 -54.35 -32.63 37.88
CA ASP A 677 -54.12 -31.31 37.28
C ASP A 677 -52.65 -31.02 36.92
N LEU A 678 -51.71 -31.80 37.46
CA LEU A 678 -50.29 -31.79 37.11
C LEU A 678 -49.95 -32.79 35.99
N GLY A 679 -50.94 -33.39 35.33
CA GLY A 679 -50.79 -34.39 34.26
C GLY A 679 -50.28 -35.76 34.73
N ARG A 680 -50.21 -36.02 36.03
CA ARG A 680 -49.62 -37.25 36.58
C ARG A 680 -50.69 -38.34 36.66
N MET A 681 -50.40 -39.52 36.12
CA MET A 681 -51.25 -40.69 36.22
C MET A 681 -51.42 -41.10 37.69
N GLN A 682 -52.66 -41.25 38.15
CA GLN A 682 -52.92 -41.71 39.51
C GLN A 682 -52.82 -43.24 39.59
N LYS A 683 -52.43 -43.74 40.77
CA LYS A 683 -52.22 -45.16 41.08
C LYS A 683 -52.73 -45.44 42.50
N GLY A 684 -53.21 -46.64 42.77
CA GLY A 684 -53.81 -47.01 44.05
C GLY A 684 -55.13 -46.29 44.34
N TRP A 685 -55.44 -46.15 45.63
CA TRP A 685 -56.63 -45.47 46.13
C TRP A 685 -56.56 -43.95 45.92
N ASN A 686 -57.55 -43.38 45.24
CA ASN A 686 -57.67 -41.95 44.97
C ASN A 686 -59.12 -41.49 45.16
N VAL A 687 -59.33 -40.24 45.56
CA VAL A 687 -60.68 -39.62 45.64
C VAL A 687 -60.79 -38.58 44.53
N ILE A 688 -61.80 -38.72 43.67
CA ILE A 688 -61.99 -37.90 42.46
C ILE A 688 -63.46 -37.48 42.43
N GLY A 689 -63.74 -36.17 42.47
CA GLY A 689 -65.12 -35.67 42.49
C GLY A 689 -65.97 -36.13 43.70
N GLY A 690 -65.32 -36.45 44.83
CA GLY A 690 -65.96 -37.02 46.03
C GLY A 690 -66.01 -38.54 46.06
N ASN A 691 -66.01 -39.21 44.90
CA ASN A 691 -66.03 -40.66 44.80
C ASN A 691 -64.63 -41.28 44.98
N LYS A 692 -64.56 -42.45 45.62
CA LYS A 692 -63.31 -43.19 45.85
C LYS A 692 -63.09 -44.21 44.75
N TYR A 693 -61.92 -44.21 44.10
CA TYR A 693 -61.56 -45.10 42.99
C TYR A 693 -60.22 -45.81 43.29
N TYR A 694 -60.02 -46.99 42.69
CA TYR A 694 -58.74 -47.71 42.76
C TYR A 694 -58.16 -47.98 41.37
N PHE A 695 -56.95 -47.50 41.13
CA PHE A 695 -56.19 -47.74 39.91
C PHE A 695 -55.07 -48.74 40.21
N GLU A 696 -54.84 -49.72 39.34
CA GLU A 696 -53.71 -50.65 39.48
C GLU A 696 -52.36 -49.94 39.24
N TYR A 697 -51.23 -50.63 39.47
CA TYR A 697 -49.90 -50.02 39.31
C TYR A 697 -49.57 -49.59 37.87
N ASN A 698 -50.28 -50.17 36.89
CA ASN A 698 -50.31 -49.79 35.48
C ASN A 698 -51.15 -48.52 35.21
N GLY A 699 -51.94 -48.02 36.17
CA GLY A 699 -52.84 -46.87 36.05
C GLY A 699 -54.27 -47.19 35.63
N ILE A 700 -54.62 -48.47 35.42
CA ILE A 700 -55.93 -48.90 34.93
C ILE A 700 -56.95 -48.92 36.08
N LEU A 701 -58.08 -48.22 35.91
CA LEU A 701 -59.20 -48.23 36.85
C LEU A 701 -59.80 -49.63 36.99
N GLN A 702 -59.84 -50.13 38.23
CA GLN A 702 -60.50 -51.39 38.58
C GLN A 702 -62.01 -51.19 38.81
N ARG A 703 -62.80 -52.23 38.47
CA ARG A 703 -64.27 -52.26 38.49
C ARG A 703 -64.74 -53.66 38.89
N ASN A 704 -65.93 -53.79 39.47
CA ASN A 704 -66.54 -55.07 39.91
C ASN A 704 -65.60 -55.98 40.72
N LYS A 705 -64.87 -55.41 41.69
CA LYS A 705 -63.74 -56.09 42.37
C LYS A 705 -63.58 -55.60 43.81
N VAL A 706 -63.35 -56.52 44.74
CA VAL A 706 -62.96 -56.21 46.12
C VAL A 706 -61.49 -55.80 46.17
N ILE A 707 -61.19 -54.70 46.85
CA ILE A 707 -59.83 -54.25 47.18
C ILE A 707 -59.82 -53.84 48.66
N GLY A 708 -59.15 -54.62 49.51
CA GLY A 708 -59.14 -54.38 50.97
C GLY A 708 -60.53 -54.48 51.58
N GLU A 709 -60.99 -53.42 52.25
CA GLU A 709 -62.34 -53.34 52.86
C GLU A 709 -63.40 -52.69 51.96
N TYR A 710 -63.10 -52.49 50.68
CA TYR A 710 -63.98 -51.82 49.73
C TYR A 710 -64.33 -52.70 48.53
N TYR A 711 -65.59 -52.61 48.06
CA TYR A 711 -66.03 -53.17 46.79
C TYR A 711 -66.18 -52.07 45.74
N LEU A 712 -65.47 -52.21 44.63
CA LEU A 712 -65.56 -51.33 43.46
C LEU A 712 -66.75 -51.78 42.60
N ASN A 713 -67.71 -50.88 42.35
CA ASN A 713 -68.86 -51.14 41.48
C ASN A 713 -68.48 -51.17 39.98
N SER A 714 -69.48 -51.23 39.11
CA SER A 714 -69.33 -51.23 37.65
C SER A 714 -68.74 -49.93 37.07
N GLU A 715 -68.85 -48.82 37.80
CA GLU A 715 -68.26 -47.52 37.44
C GLU A 715 -66.83 -47.38 38.00
N GLY A 716 -66.42 -48.25 38.94
CA GLY A 716 -65.13 -48.23 39.64
C GLY A 716 -65.15 -47.49 40.98
N ILE A 717 -66.34 -47.12 41.48
CA ILE A 717 -66.54 -46.44 42.76
C ILE A 717 -66.51 -47.46 43.89
N GLY A 718 -65.62 -47.25 44.86
CA GLY A 718 -65.40 -48.10 46.03
C GLY A 718 -66.31 -47.75 47.20
N ASN A 719 -67.24 -48.65 47.52
CA ASN A 719 -68.11 -48.60 48.70
C ASN A 719 -67.55 -49.53 49.80
N LEU A 720 -67.85 -49.27 51.08
CA LEU A 720 -67.40 -50.14 52.18
C LEU A 720 -68.11 -51.51 52.13
N ILE A 721 -67.43 -52.57 52.55
CA ILE A 721 -68.03 -53.91 52.65
C ILE A 721 -68.96 -54.02 53.88
N VAL A 722 -68.60 -53.34 54.97
CA VAL A 722 -69.41 -53.24 56.20
C VAL A 722 -69.44 -51.78 56.65
N GLU A 723 -70.63 -51.25 56.92
CA GLU A 723 -70.85 -49.95 57.56
C GLU A 723 -71.32 -50.18 59.00
N GLU A 724 -70.67 -49.58 60.00
CA GLU A 724 -71.21 -49.48 61.36
C GLU A 724 -71.96 -48.16 61.51
N GLY A 725 -73.13 -48.17 62.17
CA GLY A 725 -73.94 -46.98 62.38
C GLY A 725 -74.73 -47.02 63.69
N VAL A 726 -75.25 -45.85 64.08
CA VAL A 726 -76.10 -45.67 65.26
C VAL A 726 -77.49 -45.29 64.78
N TYR A 727 -78.53 -46.02 65.21
CA TYR A 727 -79.92 -45.77 64.82
C TYR A 727 -80.74 -45.01 65.88
N GLY A 728 -80.17 -44.76 67.05
CA GLY A 728 -80.77 -43.98 68.12
C GLY A 728 -80.00 -44.11 69.42
N GLN A 729 -80.64 -43.73 70.52
CA GLN A 729 -80.10 -43.94 71.87
C GLN A 729 -81.13 -44.66 72.76
N SER A 730 -80.62 -45.40 73.73
CA SER A 730 -81.39 -46.12 74.75
C SER A 730 -81.89 -45.20 75.87
N GLY A 731 -82.58 -45.76 76.86
CA GLY A 731 -83.01 -45.07 78.06
C GLY A 731 -81.87 -44.41 78.84
N GLU A 732 -80.78 -45.15 79.07
CA GLU A 732 -79.55 -44.66 79.72
C GLU A 732 -78.63 -43.89 78.76
N GLY A 733 -79.10 -43.54 77.56
CA GLY A 733 -78.35 -42.74 76.57
C GLY A 733 -77.25 -43.50 75.83
N ARG A 734 -77.18 -44.83 75.93
CA ARG A 734 -76.22 -45.64 75.15
C ARG A 734 -76.61 -45.62 73.67
N ASN A 735 -75.61 -45.66 72.79
CA ASN A 735 -75.86 -45.76 71.35
C ASN A 735 -76.52 -47.11 71.01
N LEU A 736 -77.56 -47.06 70.19
CA LEU A 736 -78.20 -48.23 69.61
C LEU A 736 -77.53 -48.52 68.27
N ASN A 737 -76.63 -49.50 68.25
CA ASN A 737 -75.76 -49.78 67.10
C ASN A 737 -76.39 -50.78 66.12
N TYR A 738 -76.10 -50.58 64.84
CA TYR A 738 -76.34 -51.54 63.77
C TYR A 738 -75.10 -51.70 62.88
N TYR A 739 -75.00 -52.85 62.24
CA TYR A 739 -74.06 -53.11 61.16
C TYR A 739 -74.83 -53.35 59.86
N ARG A 740 -74.39 -52.74 58.76
CA ARG A 740 -74.89 -52.98 57.41
C ARG A 740 -73.81 -53.68 56.60
N ILE A 741 -74.20 -54.72 55.84
CA ILE A 741 -73.32 -55.45 54.92
C ILE A 741 -74.00 -55.48 53.55
N GLY A 742 -73.31 -54.97 52.52
CA GLY A 742 -73.88 -54.80 51.18
C GLY A 742 -74.80 -53.58 51.03
N HIS A 743 -75.02 -53.18 49.78
CA HIS A 743 -75.71 -51.94 49.39
C HIS A 743 -76.88 -52.16 48.41
N GLY A 744 -77.29 -53.41 48.18
CA GLY A 744 -78.34 -53.76 47.22
C GLY A 744 -79.76 -53.47 47.71
N LYS A 745 -80.75 -53.75 46.84
CA LYS A 745 -82.16 -53.37 47.03
C LYS A 745 -83.01 -54.40 47.77
N LYS A 746 -82.59 -55.67 47.86
CA LYS A 746 -83.18 -56.65 48.77
C LYS A 746 -82.70 -56.34 50.19
N VAL A 747 -83.58 -56.35 51.17
CA VAL A 747 -83.24 -56.01 52.57
C VAL A 747 -83.55 -57.15 53.51
N LEU A 748 -82.54 -57.53 54.31
CA LEU A 748 -82.70 -58.42 55.45
C LEU A 748 -82.32 -57.66 56.72
N LEU A 749 -83.17 -57.67 57.74
CA LEU A 749 -82.88 -57.08 59.05
C LEU A 749 -82.97 -58.14 60.14
N ALA A 750 -81.85 -58.41 60.82
CA ALA A 750 -81.76 -59.31 61.96
C ALA A 750 -81.58 -58.53 63.26
N ILE A 751 -82.47 -58.75 64.22
CA ILE A 751 -82.57 -58.00 65.47
C ILE A 751 -82.31 -58.97 66.62
N PHE A 752 -81.21 -58.80 67.35
CA PHE A 752 -80.81 -59.65 68.48
C PHE A 752 -81.01 -58.94 69.82
N GLY A 753 -81.23 -59.71 70.89
CA GLY A 753 -81.24 -59.21 72.26
C GLY A 753 -82.28 -58.12 72.48
N VAL A 754 -83.53 -58.42 72.11
CA VAL A 754 -84.70 -57.54 72.29
C VAL A 754 -85.10 -57.46 73.76
N HIS A 755 -84.85 -58.52 74.53
CA HIS A 755 -84.68 -58.45 75.98
C HIS A 755 -83.19 -58.45 76.31
N GLY A 756 -82.82 -57.79 77.41
CA GLY A 756 -81.43 -57.78 77.89
C GLY A 756 -81.10 -58.92 78.87
N PHE A 757 -82.11 -59.39 79.59
CA PHE A 757 -82.07 -60.61 80.41
C PHE A 757 -83.26 -61.47 79.95
N GLU A 758 -82.96 -62.60 79.32
CA GLU A 758 -83.95 -63.54 78.77
C GLU A 758 -84.41 -64.53 79.85
N ASP A 759 -84.00 -65.79 79.80
CA ASP A 759 -84.64 -66.89 80.56
C ASP A 759 -83.73 -68.06 80.95
N ALA A 760 -82.45 -68.07 80.55
CA ALA A 760 -81.50 -69.12 80.88
C ALA A 760 -80.65 -68.78 82.13
N TRP A 761 -80.09 -67.58 82.19
CA TRP A 761 -79.34 -67.04 83.35
C TRP A 761 -79.16 -65.51 83.26
N ASP A 762 -78.70 -64.89 84.35
CA ASP A 762 -78.41 -63.46 84.44
C ASP A 762 -77.58 -62.95 83.24
N LYS A 763 -78.19 -62.08 82.42
CA LYS A 763 -77.55 -61.39 81.26
C LYS A 763 -77.12 -62.34 80.12
N ASP A 764 -77.79 -63.48 80.01
CA ASP A 764 -77.69 -64.45 78.91
C ASP A 764 -77.82 -63.89 77.49
N SER A 765 -78.44 -62.71 77.29
CA SER A 765 -78.49 -62.06 75.96
C SER A 765 -77.11 -61.66 75.39
N GLU A 766 -76.04 -61.68 76.19
CA GLU A 766 -74.66 -61.58 75.69
C GLU A 766 -74.30 -62.73 74.73
N GLU A 767 -74.90 -63.92 74.87
CA GLU A 767 -74.77 -65.02 73.90
C GLU A 767 -75.43 -64.66 72.55
N LEU A 768 -76.59 -64.00 72.58
CA LEU A 768 -77.30 -63.54 71.37
C LEU A 768 -76.48 -62.47 70.64
N LYS A 769 -75.90 -61.52 71.40
CA LYS A 769 -74.94 -60.53 70.88
C LYS A 769 -73.70 -61.20 70.28
N THR A 770 -73.15 -62.23 70.94
CA THR A 770 -71.99 -62.99 70.44
C THR A 770 -72.31 -63.73 69.14
N ILE A 771 -73.52 -64.29 69.00
CA ILE A 771 -74.00 -64.89 67.75
C ILE A 771 -74.12 -63.83 66.64
N ALA A 772 -74.63 -62.64 66.94
CA ALA A 772 -74.70 -61.53 65.99
C ALA A 772 -73.31 -61.06 65.52
N GLU A 773 -72.36 -60.89 66.44
CA GLU A 773 -70.97 -60.50 66.17
C GLU A 773 -70.23 -61.56 65.33
N ASN A 774 -70.41 -62.84 65.64
CA ASN A 774 -69.90 -63.94 64.80
C ASN A 774 -70.52 -63.93 63.39
N THR A 775 -71.81 -63.59 63.27
CA THR A 775 -72.51 -63.49 61.98
C THR A 775 -71.98 -62.33 61.13
N ILE A 776 -71.79 -61.15 61.73
CA ILE A 776 -71.21 -59.96 61.07
C ILE A 776 -69.81 -60.28 60.53
N ASN A 777 -68.96 -60.90 61.35
CA ASN A 777 -67.61 -61.27 60.96
C ASN A 777 -67.60 -62.33 59.83
N ASN A 778 -68.48 -63.33 59.88
CA ASN A 778 -68.58 -64.34 58.84
C ASN A 778 -69.00 -63.74 57.49
N LEU A 779 -70.06 -62.93 57.48
CA LEU A 779 -70.54 -62.23 56.27
C LEU A 779 -69.47 -61.27 55.71
N LYS A 780 -68.70 -60.59 56.58
CA LYS A 780 -67.57 -59.73 56.17
C LYS A 780 -66.47 -60.50 55.42
N GLU A 781 -66.16 -61.73 55.82
CA GLU A 781 -65.19 -62.57 55.09
C GLU A 781 -65.78 -63.26 53.87
N GLN A 782 -67.05 -63.71 53.91
CA GLN A 782 -67.75 -64.25 52.73
C GLN A 782 -67.75 -63.22 51.58
N TYR A 783 -68.07 -61.96 51.86
CA TYR A 783 -68.07 -60.85 50.89
C TYR A 783 -66.70 -60.61 50.22
N LYS A 784 -65.59 -60.89 50.92
CA LYS A 784 -64.22 -60.75 50.39
C LYS A 784 -63.77 -61.93 49.52
N SER A 785 -64.35 -63.12 49.72
CA SER A 785 -63.79 -64.39 49.24
C SER A 785 -64.13 -64.70 47.77
N GLN A 786 -63.26 -64.29 46.83
CA GLN A 786 -63.55 -64.42 45.38
C GLN A 786 -63.82 -65.86 44.88
N GLU A 787 -63.39 -66.90 45.60
CA GLU A 787 -63.62 -68.31 45.21
C GLU A 787 -64.91 -68.92 45.79
N ARG A 788 -65.61 -68.25 46.71
CA ARG A 788 -66.81 -68.80 47.38
C ARG A 788 -67.83 -67.76 47.90
N ALA A 789 -67.72 -66.50 47.49
CA ALA A 789 -68.62 -65.44 47.90
C ALA A 789 -70.10 -65.76 47.57
N LEU A 790 -70.99 -65.43 48.50
CA LEU A 790 -72.38 -65.14 48.15
C LEU A 790 -72.40 -63.86 47.32
N ASP A 791 -73.26 -63.80 46.30
CA ASP A 791 -73.53 -62.53 45.62
C ASP A 791 -74.42 -61.64 46.49
N LEU A 792 -73.78 -60.89 47.38
CA LEU A 792 -74.40 -59.90 48.24
C LEU A 792 -74.47 -58.52 47.57
N SER A 793 -74.37 -58.43 46.24
CA SER A 793 -74.57 -57.17 45.51
C SER A 793 -76.05 -56.76 45.43
N GLU A 794 -76.98 -57.73 45.40
CA GLU A 794 -78.43 -57.47 45.48
C GLU A 794 -78.93 -57.16 46.89
N TRP A 795 -78.17 -57.48 47.94
CA TRP A 795 -78.60 -57.38 49.34
C TRP A 795 -78.03 -56.15 50.09
N SER A 796 -78.84 -55.59 50.99
CA SER A 796 -78.42 -54.80 52.15
C SER A 796 -78.83 -55.56 53.41
N ILE A 797 -77.88 -56.16 54.11
CA ILE A 797 -78.10 -56.94 55.34
C ILE A 797 -77.83 -56.05 56.54
N TYR A 798 -78.83 -55.82 57.38
CA TYR A 798 -78.72 -55.09 58.63
C TYR A 798 -78.74 -56.05 59.81
N ILE A 799 -77.80 -55.89 60.74
CA ILE A 799 -77.72 -56.68 61.98
C ILE A 799 -77.65 -55.71 63.18
N ILE A 800 -78.58 -55.85 64.11
CA ILE A 800 -78.57 -55.16 65.41
C ILE A 800 -78.15 -56.19 66.47
N PRO A 801 -76.94 -56.09 67.06
CA PRO A 801 -76.44 -57.11 67.99
C PRO A 801 -77.13 -57.12 69.37
N SER A 802 -77.74 -56.00 69.78
CA SER A 802 -78.43 -55.87 71.06
C SER A 802 -79.39 -54.69 71.00
N ALA A 803 -80.69 -54.95 70.87
CA ALA A 803 -81.73 -53.94 70.81
C ALA A 803 -82.12 -53.36 72.20
N ASN A 804 -81.89 -54.12 73.28
CA ASN A 804 -81.98 -53.68 74.68
C ASN A 804 -80.59 -53.76 75.37
N PRO A 805 -79.64 -52.87 75.04
CA PRO A 805 -78.30 -52.92 75.62
C PRO A 805 -78.28 -52.56 77.11
N ASP A 806 -79.21 -51.74 77.58
CA ASP A 806 -79.30 -51.33 78.99
C ASP A 806 -79.79 -52.49 79.86
N GLY A 807 -80.81 -53.22 79.40
CA GLY A 807 -81.27 -54.45 80.06
C GLY A 807 -80.17 -55.51 80.14
N ARG A 808 -79.28 -55.59 79.15
CA ARG A 808 -78.17 -56.56 79.10
C ARG A 808 -77.03 -56.16 80.03
N LEU A 809 -76.66 -54.88 80.06
CA LEU A 809 -75.52 -54.41 80.85
C LEU A 809 -75.87 -54.18 82.32
N ASP A 810 -77.02 -53.55 82.60
CA ASP A 810 -77.37 -53.07 83.94
C ASP A 810 -78.52 -53.85 84.58
N GLY A 811 -79.32 -54.58 83.78
CA GLY A 811 -80.50 -55.31 84.25
C GLY A 811 -80.22 -56.31 85.37
N TRP A 812 -81.23 -56.49 86.23
CA TRP A 812 -81.12 -57.28 87.46
C TRP A 812 -82.28 -58.26 87.67
N THR A 813 -83.25 -58.33 86.75
CA THR A 813 -84.34 -59.31 86.80
C THR A 813 -84.94 -59.59 85.42
N ASN A 814 -85.31 -60.84 85.15
CA ASN A 814 -86.13 -61.22 84.00
C ASN A 814 -87.65 -61.23 84.29
N TYR A 815 -88.05 -60.68 85.44
CA TYR A 815 -89.42 -60.33 85.79
C TYR A 815 -89.58 -58.80 85.93
N GLY A 816 -88.87 -58.02 85.11
CA GLY A 816 -88.85 -56.57 85.18
C GLY A 816 -87.61 -55.96 84.49
N PRO A 817 -86.94 -54.95 85.10
CA PRO A 817 -85.76 -54.30 84.54
C PRO A 817 -84.60 -55.26 84.24
N GLY A 818 -84.31 -55.42 82.96
CA GLY A 818 -83.43 -56.45 82.41
C GLY A 818 -84.10 -57.13 81.23
N ARG A 819 -85.24 -57.80 81.47
CA ARG A 819 -86.09 -58.26 80.36
C ARG A 819 -86.74 -57.08 79.66
N ALA A 820 -87.39 -56.24 80.45
CA ALA A 820 -87.89 -54.93 80.04
C ALA A 820 -86.76 -53.88 80.07
N THR A 821 -86.97 -52.72 79.47
CA THR A 821 -86.02 -51.59 79.48
C THR A 821 -85.77 -51.06 80.91
N ILE A 822 -84.59 -50.48 81.15
CA ILE A 822 -84.21 -50.02 82.50
C ILE A 822 -84.97 -48.75 82.94
N THR A 823 -85.21 -47.80 82.03
CA THR A 823 -85.81 -46.50 82.38
C THR A 823 -87.33 -46.47 82.36
N THR A 824 -87.97 -47.17 81.42
CA THR A 824 -89.44 -47.19 81.27
C THR A 824 -90.08 -48.49 81.74
N HIS A 825 -89.29 -49.51 82.07
CA HIS A 825 -89.74 -50.85 82.42
C HIS A 825 -90.61 -51.51 81.32
N GLU A 826 -90.41 -51.16 80.05
CA GLU A 826 -91.24 -51.68 78.94
C GLU A 826 -90.60 -52.85 78.17
N ASP A 827 -91.41 -53.85 77.85
CA ASP A 827 -91.12 -54.98 76.96
C ASP A 827 -91.15 -54.50 75.49
N ILE A 828 -89.97 -54.38 74.89
CA ILE A 828 -89.81 -53.92 73.51
C ILE A 828 -90.58 -54.82 72.53
N ASN A 829 -90.54 -56.14 72.69
CA ASN A 829 -91.18 -57.08 71.76
C ASN A 829 -92.69 -57.23 71.97
N ARG A 830 -93.31 -56.42 72.83
CA ARG A 830 -94.79 -56.29 72.90
C ARG A 830 -95.27 -54.86 72.69
N SER A 831 -94.34 -53.93 72.46
CA SER A 831 -94.61 -52.50 72.32
C SER A 831 -95.05 -52.05 70.92
N PHE A 832 -95.05 -52.91 69.90
CA PHE A 832 -95.26 -52.47 68.50
C PHE A 832 -96.75 -52.25 68.16
N PRO A 833 -97.09 -51.29 67.26
CA PRO A 833 -98.48 -50.83 67.14
C PRO A 833 -99.51 -51.86 66.63
N ILE A 834 -99.09 -52.86 65.85
CA ILE A 834 -100.02 -53.77 65.16
C ILE A 834 -100.51 -54.86 66.11
N GLY A 835 -101.79 -54.78 66.48
CA GLY A 835 -102.40 -55.67 67.47
C GLY A 835 -101.93 -55.39 68.91
N PHE A 836 -101.36 -54.21 69.17
CA PHE A 836 -100.93 -53.78 70.50
C PHE A 836 -102.04 -53.96 71.56
N LYS A 837 -101.63 -54.41 72.74
CA LYS A 837 -102.46 -54.42 73.95
C LYS A 837 -101.58 -54.01 75.14
N PRO A 838 -102.08 -53.16 76.06
CA PRO A 838 -101.33 -52.83 77.26
C PRO A 838 -101.28 -54.04 78.21
N TYR A 839 -100.08 -54.36 78.68
CA TYR A 839 -99.82 -55.35 79.72
C TYR A 839 -99.21 -54.64 80.94
N TYR A 840 -99.61 -55.08 82.14
CA TYR A 840 -99.24 -54.43 83.41
C TYR A 840 -98.56 -55.36 84.43
N SER A 841 -98.15 -56.57 84.01
CA SER A 841 -97.30 -57.45 84.81
C SER A 841 -95.84 -57.10 84.60
N ASP A 842 -95.02 -56.99 85.65
CA ASP A 842 -93.63 -56.52 85.59
C ASP A 842 -92.78 -57.23 84.51
N ARG A 843 -92.94 -58.55 84.34
CA ARG A 843 -92.26 -59.36 83.31
C ARG A 843 -92.60 -59.00 81.85
N ASN A 844 -93.74 -58.38 81.59
CA ASN A 844 -94.23 -58.08 80.23
C ASN A 844 -94.87 -56.68 80.16
N TYR A 845 -94.45 -55.72 80.99
CA TYR A 845 -95.10 -54.40 81.06
C TYR A 845 -94.92 -53.65 79.73
N THR A 846 -95.96 -53.00 79.21
CA THR A 846 -95.88 -52.30 77.89
C THR A 846 -96.47 -50.89 77.94
N GLY A 847 -96.55 -50.28 79.12
CA GLY A 847 -97.19 -48.97 79.28
C GLY A 847 -98.65 -48.96 78.85
N SER A 848 -99.15 -47.77 78.49
CA SER A 848 -100.54 -47.54 78.05
C SER A 848 -100.68 -47.36 76.53
N ARG A 849 -99.58 -47.31 75.79
CA ARG A 849 -99.49 -47.00 74.35
C ARG A 849 -98.32 -47.76 73.73
N PRO A 850 -98.36 -48.09 72.44
CA PRO A 850 -97.22 -48.68 71.76
C PRO A 850 -96.03 -47.70 71.69
N LEU A 851 -94.81 -48.25 71.64
CA LEU A 851 -93.54 -47.55 71.46
C LEU A 851 -93.25 -46.48 72.55
N GLY A 852 -93.52 -46.80 73.83
CA GLY A 852 -93.23 -45.90 74.95
C GLY A 852 -91.73 -45.76 75.26
N SER A 853 -90.95 -46.85 75.15
CA SER A 853 -89.50 -46.81 75.36
C SER A 853 -88.72 -46.15 74.20
N PRO A 854 -87.59 -45.47 74.49
CA PRO A 854 -86.69 -44.94 73.47
C PRO A 854 -86.18 -46.01 72.50
N GLU A 855 -85.86 -47.19 73.00
CA GLU A 855 -85.35 -48.33 72.24
C GLU A 855 -86.39 -48.82 71.23
N ALA A 856 -87.64 -49.05 71.67
CA ALA A 856 -88.73 -49.47 70.79
C ALA A 856 -89.02 -48.43 69.70
N LYS A 857 -89.07 -47.15 70.08
CA LYS A 857 -89.33 -46.04 69.15
C LYS A 857 -88.21 -45.86 68.12
N ASN A 858 -86.94 -45.96 68.55
CA ASN A 858 -85.80 -45.85 67.65
C ASN A 858 -85.70 -47.09 66.74
N LEU A 859 -85.97 -48.29 67.26
CA LEU A 859 -86.03 -49.52 66.47
C LEU A 859 -87.16 -49.47 65.43
N TYR A 860 -88.35 -48.98 65.79
CA TYR A 860 -89.45 -48.73 64.86
C TYR A 860 -89.04 -47.77 63.72
N ASN A 861 -88.42 -46.64 64.04
CA ASN A 861 -87.94 -45.69 63.03
C ASN A 861 -86.89 -46.33 62.11
N PHE A 862 -85.96 -47.09 62.68
CA PHE A 862 -84.91 -47.77 61.92
C PHE A 862 -85.47 -48.86 61.00
N ILE A 863 -86.39 -49.70 61.47
CA ILE A 863 -87.07 -50.72 60.67
C ILE A 863 -87.72 -50.06 59.43
N ASN A 864 -88.40 -48.93 59.58
CA ASN A 864 -88.99 -48.22 58.45
C ASN A 864 -87.93 -47.70 57.48
N ASN A 865 -86.91 -46.99 57.97
CA ASN A 865 -85.88 -46.39 57.13
C ASN A 865 -85.03 -47.44 56.38
N ALA A 866 -84.71 -48.57 57.03
CA ALA A 866 -83.95 -49.67 56.42
C ALA A 866 -84.76 -50.44 55.37
N MET A 867 -86.09 -50.51 55.53
CA MET A 867 -87.01 -51.24 54.67
C MET A 867 -87.72 -50.37 53.61
N ASP A 868 -87.43 -49.07 53.53
CA ASP A 868 -88.03 -48.20 52.50
C ASP A 868 -87.39 -48.43 51.12
N GLY A 869 -88.18 -48.31 50.06
CA GLY A 869 -87.77 -48.57 48.67
C GLY A 869 -87.28 -50.00 48.36
N ALA A 870 -87.18 -50.88 49.36
CA ALA A 870 -86.61 -52.23 49.23
C ALA A 870 -87.46 -53.12 48.29
N SER A 871 -86.78 -53.77 47.34
CA SER A 871 -87.42 -54.70 46.37
C SER A 871 -87.81 -56.04 47.01
N GLU A 872 -87.19 -56.39 48.12
CA GLU A 872 -87.54 -57.55 48.94
C GLU A 872 -87.27 -57.21 50.43
N LYS A 873 -88.04 -57.82 51.34
CA LYS A 873 -88.01 -57.52 52.77
C LYS A 873 -88.07 -58.80 53.60
N VAL A 874 -87.02 -59.06 54.38
CA VAL A 874 -86.96 -60.15 55.37
C VAL A 874 -86.63 -59.57 56.74
N LEU A 875 -87.38 -59.95 57.78
CA LEU A 875 -87.13 -59.51 59.15
C LEU A 875 -86.97 -60.72 60.08
N LEU A 876 -85.89 -60.74 60.84
CA LEU A 876 -85.62 -61.74 61.86
C LEU A 876 -85.60 -61.08 63.24
N ASP A 877 -86.37 -61.64 64.16
CA ASP A 877 -86.50 -61.26 65.56
C ASP A 877 -85.89 -62.39 66.41
N ILE A 878 -84.62 -62.24 66.80
CA ILE A 878 -83.83 -63.27 67.46
C ILE A 878 -83.80 -62.97 68.96
N HIS A 879 -84.55 -63.77 69.73
CA HIS A 879 -84.71 -63.59 71.16
C HIS A 879 -84.82 -64.95 71.86
N GLY A 880 -84.58 -64.99 73.16
CA GLY A 880 -84.97 -66.12 74.01
C GLY A 880 -84.43 -67.51 73.62
N TRP A 881 -85.11 -68.52 74.17
CA TRP A 881 -84.56 -69.87 74.39
C TRP A 881 -85.62 -71.00 74.34
N GLU A 882 -86.84 -70.75 73.85
CA GLU A 882 -87.95 -71.72 73.80
C GLU A 882 -87.91 -72.77 72.65
N ASN A 883 -86.81 -72.90 71.89
CA ASN A 883 -86.63 -73.93 70.84
C ASN A 883 -87.72 -73.96 69.74
N LYS A 884 -88.05 -72.82 69.16
CA LYS A 884 -89.17 -72.65 68.22
C LYS A 884 -88.92 -71.54 67.20
N THR A 885 -89.67 -71.56 66.11
CA THR A 885 -89.84 -70.38 65.25
C THR A 885 -91.32 -69.98 65.20
N ILE A 886 -91.58 -68.67 65.11
CA ILE A 886 -92.93 -68.12 64.98
C ILE A 886 -92.98 -67.18 63.76
N GLY A 887 -93.97 -67.31 62.88
CA GLY A 887 -94.20 -66.38 61.78
C GLY A 887 -94.16 -67.01 60.38
N ASP A 888 -93.32 -66.49 59.49
CA ASP A 888 -93.28 -66.89 58.07
C ASP A 888 -92.44 -68.16 57.85
N TYR A 889 -93.10 -69.30 57.63
CA TYR A 889 -92.43 -70.58 57.35
C TYR A 889 -91.46 -70.55 56.14
N SER A 890 -91.68 -69.69 55.14
CA SER A 890 -90.79 -69.62 53.97
C SER A 890 -89.37 -69.14 54.31
N ILE A 891 -89.23 -68.43 55.44
CA ILE A 891 -87.97 -68.01 56.04
C ILE A 891 -87.61 -68.91 57.25
N GLY A 892 -88.59 -69.25 58.09
CA GLY A 892 -88.39 -70.03 59.32
C GLY A 892 -87.75 -71.40 59.06
N LYS A 893 -88.16 -72.08 57.98
CA LYS A 893 -87.65 -73.39 57.56
C LYS A 893 -86.12 -73.48 57.51
N TYR A 894 -85.41 -72.38 57.19
CA TYR A 894 -83.95 -72.39 57.07
C TYR A 894 -83.26 -72.52 58.43
N PHE A 895 -83.88 -72.02 59.50
CA PHE A 895 -83.42 -72.23 60.87
C PHE A 895 -84.02 -73.49 61.50
N ASP A 896 -85.27 -73.84 61.14
CA ASP A 896 -85.92 -75.09 61.59
C ASP A 896 -85.08 -76.32 61.19
N ASN A 897 -84.54 -76.33 59.97
CA ASN A 897 -83.64 -77.38 59.47
C ASN A 897 -82.34 -77.50 60.30
N GLU A 898 -81.76 -76.37 60.70
CA GLU A 898 -80.48 -76.35 61.40
C GLU A 898 -80.59 -76.70 62.89
N PHE A 899 -81.66 -76.27 63.56
CA PHE A 899 -81.81 -76.45 65.01
C PHE A 899 -82.82 -77.54 65.40
N GLY A 900 -83.66 -78.01 64.48
CA GLY A 900 -84.78 -78.92 64.79
C GLY A 900 -85.93 -78.21 65.52
N PHE A 901 -86.17 -76.94 65.20
CA PHE A 901 -87.18 -76.13 65.86
C PHE A 901 -88.61 -76.59 65.58
N ARG A 902 -89.52 -76.29 66.52
CA ARG A 902 -90.96 -76.35 66.27
C ARG A 902 -91.44 -75.04 65.64
N HIS A 903 -91.92 -75.08 64.40
CA HIS A 903 -92.54 -73.93 63.76
C HIS A 903 -93.99 -73.66 64.26
N ILE A 904 -94.37 -72.38 64.31
CA ILE A 904 -95.72 -71.88 64.65
C ILE A 904 -96.10 -70.73 63.69
N SER A 905 -97.10 -70.93 62.83
CA SER A 905 -97.45 -69.97 61.77
C SER A 905 -98.34 -68.78 62.21
N SER A 906 -98.70 -68.70 63.49
CA SER A 906 -99.58 -67.64 64.05
C SER A 906 -98.78 -66.43 64.54
N TYR A 907 -99.25 -65.22 64.21
CA TYR A 907 -98.59 -63.97 64.59
C TYR A 907 -99.20 -63.36 65.88
N PRO A 908 -98.41 -63.14 66.95
CA PRO A 908 -98.90 -62.53 68.19
C PRO A 908 -99.01 -61.00 68.08
N GLY A 909 -100.10 -60.41 68.57
CA GLY A 909 -100.31 -58.96 68.55
C GLY A 909 -99.35 -58.20 69.46
N GLY A 910 -98.81 -57.07 68.98
CA GLY A 910 -97.83 -56.23 69.69
C GLY A 910 -96.35 -56.52 69.36
N PHE A 911 -96.05 -57.59 68.60
CA PHE A 911 -94.68 -58.04 68.35
C PHE A 911 -94.01 -57.41 67.14
N ILE A 912 -92.67 -57.37 67.15
CA ILE A 912 -91.83 -56.88 66.06
C ILE A 912 -92.17 -57.61 64.75
N ILE A 913 -92.29 -58.94 64.76
CA ILE A 913 -92.64 -59.71 63.56
C ILE A 913 -94.02 -59.40 63.00
N THR A 914 -94.99 -59.09 63.86
CA THR A 914 -96.34 -58.74 63.46
C THR A 914 -96.39 -57.35 62.83
N TYR A 915 -95.50 -56.45 63.27
CA TYR A 915 -95.25 -55.19 62.58
C TYR A 915 -94.49 -55.38 61.25
N GLY A 916 -93.44 -56.21 61.23
CA GLY A 916 -92.69 -56.56 60.02
C GLY A 916 -93.59 -57.08 58.90
N ARG A 917 -94.50 -58.01 59.22
CA ARG A 917 -95.51 -58.50 58.27
C ARG A 917 -96.43 -57.39 57.75
N ALA A 918 -96.82 -56.45 58.59
CA ALA A 918 -97.69 -55.33 58.20
C ALA A 918 -97.02 -54.34 57.24
N ILE A 919 -95.69 -54.20 57.27
CA ILE A 919 -94.91 -53.38 56.31
C ILE A 919 -94.38 -54.19 55.10
N GLY A 920 -94.88 -55.42 54.92
CA GLY A 920 -94.58 -56.28 53.78
C GLY A 920 -93.35 -57.18 53.92
N ALA A 921 -92.75 -57.29 55.12
CA ALA A 921 -91.60 -58.17 55.35
C ALA A 921 -92.01 -59.61 55.70
N ARG A 922 -91.35 -60.58 55.06
CA ARG A 922 -91.37 -61.99 55.48
C ARG A 922 -90.64 -62.09 56.80
N SER A 923 -91.40 -62.30 57.87
CA SER A 923 -90.98 -61.98 59.24
C SER A 923 -91.05 -63.21 60.14
N VAL A 924 -89.95 -63.49 60.84
CA VAL A 924 -89.77 -64.67 61.67
C VAL A 924 -89.15 -64.31 63.01
N LEU A 925 -89.75 -64.84 64.05
CA LEU A 925 -89.28 -64.84 65.42
C LEU A 925 -88.58 -66.16 65.65
N LEU A 926 -87.34 -66.13 66.13
CA LEU A 926 -86.47 -67.28 66.31
C LEU A 926 -86.07 -67.36 67.78
N GLU A 927 -86.52 -68.43 68.45
CA GLU A 927 -86.10 -68.77 69.80
C GLU A 927 -85.17 -69.97 69.79
N PHE A 928 -83.92 -69.75 70.20
CA PHE A 928 -82.87 -70.77 70.18
C PHE A 928 -83.19 -71.94 71.13
N PRO A 929 -82.50 -73.08 70.99
CA PRO A 929 -82.67 -74.18 71.94
C PRO A 929 -82.14 -73.79 73.32
N MET A 930 -82.90 -74.04 74.39
CA MET A 930 -82.48 -73.74 75.77
C MET A 930 -81.04 -74.23 76.05
N PRO A 931 -80.09 -73.31 76.38
CA PRO A 931 -78.72 -73.64 76.71
C PRO A 931 -78.56 -73.91 78.21
N SER A 932 -77.57 -74.73 78.55
CA SER A 932 -77.20 -75.02 79.96
C SER A 932 -76.04 -74.16 80.48
N SER A 933 -75.32 -73.48 79.59
CA SER A 933 -74.23 -72.54 79.87
C SER A 933 -73.69 -71.94 78.57
N HIS A 934 -72.83 -70.92 78.64
CA HIS A 934 -72.00 -70.44 77.52
C HIS A 934 -71.32 -71.59 76.74
N TYR A 935 -70.70 -72.52 77.47
CA TYR A 935 -70.03 -73.68 76.87
C TYR A 935 -70.99 -74.54 76.04
N ASP A 936 -72.28 -74.60 76.39
CA ASP A 936 -73.28 -75.34 75.64
C ASP A 936 -73.67 -74.65 74.32
N VAL A 937 -73.82 -73.32 74.33
CA VAL A 937 -74.06 -72.48 73.13
C VAL A 937 -72.93 -72.68 72.12
N VAL A 938 -71.68 -72.61 72.58
CA VAL A 938 -70.47 -72.82 71.76
C VAL A 938 -70.38 -74.27 71.28
N ARG A 939 -70.51 -75.26 72.17
CA ARG A 939 -70.42 -76.70 71.85
C ARG A 939 -71.48 -77.15 70.84
N ARG A 940 -72.69 -76.58 70.89
CA ARG A 940 -73.80 -76.88 69.97
C ARG A 940 -73.74 -76.03 68.69
N ASN A 941 -72.71 -75.19 68.54
CA ASN A 941 -72.43 -74.33 67.39
C ASN A 941 -73.63 -73.44 66.98
N PHE A 942 -74.23 -72.73 67.94
CA PHE A 942 -75.38 -71.86 67.64
C PHE A 942 -75.02 -70.76 66.64
N SER A 943 -73.81 -70.19 66.71
CA SER A 943 -73.37 -69.17 65.73
C SER A 943 -73.27 -69.75 64.31
N GLY A 944 -72.59 -70.88 64.11
CA GLY A 944 -72.46 -71.49 62.78
C GLY A 944 -73.81 -71.88 62.20
N LYS A 945 -74.67 -72.54 62.99
CA LYS A 945 -76.03 -72.93 62.56
C LYS A 945 -76.93 -71.75 62.21
N PHE A 946 -76.82 -70.64 62.93
CA PHE A 946 -77.54 -69.42 62.57
C PHE A 946 -76.99 -68.81 61.27
N ILE A 947 -75.65 -68.78 61.12
CA ILE A 947 -74.99 -68.33 59.89
C ILE A 947 -75.41 -69.18 58.69
N ASP A 948 -75.41 -70.52 58.80
CA ASP A 948 -75.80 -71.44 57.73
C ASP A 948 -77.27 -71.25 57.33
N GLY A 949 -78.19 -71.09 58.31
CA GLY A 949 -79.58 -70.74 58.05
C GLY A 949 -79.75 -69.37 57.35
N LEU A 950 -78.98 -68.36 57.75
CA LEU A 950 -78.99 -67.02 57.15
C LEU A 950 -78.40 -67.01 55.74
N THR A 951 -77.26 -67.68 55.53
CA THR A 951 -76.63 -67.90 54.22
C THR A 951 -77.61 -68.58 53.26
N ASN A 952 -78.38 -69.56 53.72
CA ASN A 952 -79.41 -70.20 52.91
C ASN A 952 -80.58 -69.26 52.56
N ILE A 953 -80.93 -68.28 53.38
CA ILE A 953 -81.90 -67.22 52.98
C ILE A 953 -81.30 -66.39 51.84
N LEU A 954 -80.07 -65.91 52.00
CA LEU A 954 -79.43 -64.98 51.06
C LEU A 954 -79.16 -65.58 49.67
N ILE A 955 -79.02 -66.92 49.58
CA ILE A 955 -78.80 -67.65 48.32
C ILE A 955 -80.11 -68.02 47.61
N ASN A 956 -81.19 -68.32 48.35
CA ASN A 956 -82.40 -68.96 47.80
C ASN A 956 -83.60 -68.02 47.63
N ASN A 957 -83.38 -66.70 47.64
CA ASN A 957 -84.40 -65.66 47.46
C ASN A 957 -83.81 -64.49 46.64
#